data_AF-A0A536WGB5-F1
#
_entry.id   AF-A0A536WGB5-F1
#
_cell.length_a   1.000
_cell.length_b   1.000
_cell.length_c   1.000
_cell.angle_alpha   90.00
_cell.angle_beta   90.00
_cell.angle_gamma   90.00
#
_symmetry.space_group_name_H-M   'P 1'
#
loop_
_entity.id
_entity.type
_entity.pdbx_description
1 polymer ?
#
loop_
_entity_poly.entity_id
_entity_poly.type
_entity_poly.pdbx_seq_one_letter_code
_entity_poly.pdbx_strand_id
1 'polypeptide(L)'
;MKELRLIPLCRLLTLAAWLALCWAVAEGASAQTWPDRPLKFVVAAPAGSSIDVLARIIGDRLKDRLGQAIVVDNRPAAGGTAATDFVAKSPPDGYTMVMSFNGPLAFGPHLYSKLPYDPQKDLAPVIITSSQPNVLAVTAALPANSVKELVAYAKANPGKLNFASVGNGSSSHLTMELLKATAGMDIVHVPFNGSPPAVTATVQGETQMLFAVMQPLQAQIQAGRLRALAVTTATRFALLPDLPTVAEAGFPGFEALAWNGVLVPAATPRPIVQRLNTEINAILKDPAVKSSLNAQGFELVGGTPEDFANLIRSESEKWEVVTFTADIGQGEELEPARAKAKAAGVTQIYVDDLREEFVRDFVYPMFRANAIYEGEYLLGTSIARPLIAKRQIEIARETGADTVSHGATGKGNDQVRFELGYYALEPGIRVIAPWREWDLSSRENLLAYAERHAIPIEMKHRGSGAPYSMDANLLHISYEGRALEDPAQEPEEDMWRWTVAPEKAPDAAEYLELDYVRGDIVAVNGKALPPAQVLTELNRLGGKHGVGRLDLVENRYVGMKSRGCYETPGGTIMLKAHRAIESLCLDREVAHLKDELMPRYASLIYNGYWWSPERKMLQTMIDASQAPVNGHARLKLYKGNVMVVGRASKTDSLFDPAIATFDDDRGAYDQKDAAGFVKLNALRLRIETILARKYK
;
A
#
# COMPACT_ATOMS: atom_id res chain seq x y z
N MET A 1 47.66 4.69 74.48
CA MET A 1 48.73 5.70 74.27
C MET A 1 48.28 6.66 73.18
N LYS A 2 48.21 7.97 73.52
CA LYS A 2 48.25 9.16 72.64
C LYS A 2 47.14 9.29 71.57
N GLU A 3 46.45 10.39 71.33
CA GLU A 3 46.40 11.76 71.88
C GLU A 3 45.06 12.35 71.43
N LEU A 4 44.30 12.97 72.34
CA LEU A 4 43.20 13.88 71.98
C LEU A 4 43.82 15.18 71.44
N ARG A 5 43.45 15.61 70.23
CA ARG A 5 43.64 17.00 69.79
C ARG A 5 42.28 17.63 69.52
N LEU A 6 41.95 18.61 70.37
CA LEU A 6 40.83 19.51 70.21
C LEU A 6 40.97 20.31 68.90
N ILE A 7 39.92 20.31 68.09
CA ILE A 7 39.72 21.26 67.00
C ILE A 7 39.00 22.49 67.60
N PRO A 8 39.45 23.73 67.33
CA PRO A 8 38.96 24.90 68.04
C PRO A 8 37.54 25.28 67.61
N LEU A 9 36.71 25.58 68.60
CA LEU A 9 35.30 25.98 68.53
C LEU A 9 35.03 27.19 67.59
N CYS A 10 36.08 27.91 67.16
CA CYS A 10 35.98 29.06 66.25
C CYS A 10 35.71 28.72 64.77
N ARG A 11 35.82 27.46 64.33
CA ARG A 11 35.49 27.07 62.93
C ARG A 11 34.05 26.58 62.71
N LEU A 12 33.32 26.26 63.79
CA LEU A 12 31.91 25.85 63.71
C LEU A 12 30.95 27.05 63.65
N LEU A 13 31.36 28.21 64.18
CA LEU A 13 30.55 29.44 64.15
C LEU A 13 30.61 30.18 62.82
N THR A 14 31.66 30.00 62.02
CA THR A 14 31.77 30.59 60.67
C THR A 14 31.03 29.78 59.60
N LEU A 15 30.84 28.47 59.77
CA LEU A 15 30.04 27.66 58.84
C LEU A 15 28.54 27.88 59.02
N ALA A 16 28.08 28.10 60.26
CA ALA A 16 26.68 28.42 60.55
C ALA A 16 26.26 29.81 60.05
N ALA A 17 27.18 30.79 60.04
CA ALA A 17 26.91 32.14 59.52
C ALA A 17 26.80 32.18 57.98
N TRP A 18 27.51 31.32 57.26
CA TRP A 18 27.36 31.21 55.80
C TRP A 18 26.13 30.39 55.39
N LEU A 19 25.74 29.37 56.17
CA LEU A 19 24.49 28.63 55.94
C LEU A 19 23.24 29.47 56.23
N ALA A 20 23.28 30.36 57.23
CA ALA A 20 22.17 31.29 57.49
C ALA A 20 22.07 32.42 56.45
N LEU A 21 23.19 32.88 55.88
CA LEU A 21 23.17 33.86 54.79
C LEU A 21 22.74 33.24 53.45
N CYS A 22 22.97 31.94 53.22
CA CYS A 22 22.41 31.24 52.06
C CYS A 22 20.92 30.88 52.20
N TRP A 23 20.37 30.84 53.41
CA TRP A 23 18.92 30.68 53.62
C TRP A 23 18.15 32.00 53.48
N ALA A 24 18.76 33.15 53.81
CA ALA A 24 18.10 34.45 53.69
C ALA A 24 18.06 35.05 52.27
N VAL A 25 18.70 34.42 51.28
CA VAL A 25 18.58 34.80 49.85
C VAL A 25 17.66 33.84 49.08
N ALA A 26 17.10 32.81 49.75
CA ALA A 26 16.20 31.85 49.12
C ALA A 26 14.72 32.27 49.12
N GLU A 27 14.33 33.30 49.89
CA GLU A 27 12.94 33.79 49.97
C GLU A 27 12.62 34.93 48.97
N GLY A 28 13.55 35.22 48.05
CA GLY A 28 13.41 36.22 46.99
C GLY A 28 13.36 35.64 45.57
N ALA A 29 13.07 34.35 45.40
CA ALA A 29 12.75 33.80 44.08
C ALA A 29 11.38 34.36 43.66
N SER A 30 11.40 35.58 43.11
CA SER A 30 10.25 36.17 42.43
C SER A 30 9.65 35.12 41.53
N ALA A 31 8.40 34.73 41.82
CA ALA A 31 7.59 34.03 40.84
C ALA A 31 7.74 34.79 39.53
N GLN A 32 8.29 34.16 38.49
CA GLN A 32 8.31 34.78 37.17
C GLN A 32 6.84 34.98 36.79
N THR A 33 6.38 36.23 36.87
CA THR A 33 5.04 36.64 36.46
C THR A 33 4.98 36.57 34.95
N TRP A 34 4.84 35.36 34.43
CA TRP A 34 4.57 35.16 33.02
C TRP A 34 3.09 35.49 32.75
N PRO A 35 2.77 36.36 31.78
CA PRO A 35 3.69 37.13 30.92
C PRO A 35 4.02 38.54 31.48
N ASP A 36 5.26 38.99 31.28
CA ASP A 36 5.78 40.32 31.68
C ASP A 36 6.07 41.26 30.49
N ARG A 37 5.92 40.77 29.27
CA ARG A 37 6.11 41.49 28.01
C ARG A 37 5.10 41.03 26.96
N PRO A 38 4.94 41.76 25.84
CA PRO A 38 4.01 41.39 24.78
C PRO A 38 4.24 39.98 24.22
N LEU A 39 3.16 39.28 23.90
CA LEU A 39 3.20 37.98 23.21
C LEU A 39 2.99 38.19 21.71
N LYS A 40 3.58 37.29 20.94
CA LYS A 40 3.43 37.21 19.49
C LYS A 40 2.47 36.08 19.12
N PHE A 41 1.37 36.44 18.45
CA PHE A 41 0.40 35.49 17.92
C PHE A 41 0.56 35.39 16.40
N VAL A 42 1.31 34.39 15.96
CA VAL A 42 1.57 34.13 14.55
C VAL A 42 0.34 33.47 13.92
N VAL A 43 -0.05 33.91 12.73
CA VAL A 43 -1.21 33.36 12.02
C VAL A 43 -0.74 32.70 10.73
N ALA A 44 -1.12 31.43 10.54
CA ALA A 44 -0.76 30.62 9.37
C ALA A 44 -1.52 30.95 8.07
N ALA A 45 -2.09 32.15 7.99
CA ALA A 45 -3.00 32.59 6.94
C ALA A 45 -2.92 34.12 6.74
N PRO A 46 -3.33 34.64 5.58
CA PRO A 46 -3.24 36.07 5.29
C PRO A 46 -4.25 36.85 6.15
N ALA A 47 -4.01 38.16 6.27
CA ALA A 47 -4.94 39.07 6.92
C ALA A 47 -6.33 39.02 6.27
N GLY A 48 -7.39 39.09 7.07
CA GLY A 48 -8.78 39.00 6.62
C GLY A 48 -9.26 37.58 6.29
N SER A 49 -8.43 36.55 6.47
CA SER A 49 -8.88 35.15 6.47
C SER A 49 -9.66 34.82 7.75
N SER A 50 -10.43 33.73 7.72
CA SER A 50 -11.15 33.25 8.90
C SER A 50 -10.22 33.01 10.11
N ILE A 51 -9.03 32.47 9.85
CA ILE A 51 -8.01 32.19 10.88
C ILE A 51 -7.48 33.51 11.48
N ASP A 52 -7.25 34.53 10.66
CA ASP A 52 -6.82 35.86 11.13
C ASP A 52 -7.90 36.55 11.98
N VAL A 53 -9.15 36.53 11.52
CA VAL A 53 -10.29 37.09 12.28
C VAL A 53 -10.40 36.44 13.65
N LEU A 54 -10.31 35.10 13.70
CA LEU A 54 -10.37 34.35 14.96
C LEU A 54 -9.17 34.69 15.87
N ALA A 55 -7.96 34.75 15.33
CA ALA A 55 -6.76 35.08 16.08
C ALA A 55 -6.80 36.52 16.65
N ARG A 56 -7.34 37.48 15.90
CA ARG A 56 -7.51 38.87 16.37
C ARG A 56 -8.54 38.98 17.49
N ILE A 57 -9.70 38.32 17.35
CA ILE A 57 -10.74 38.33 18.39
C ILE A 57 -10.22 37.67 19.67
N ILE A 58 -9.56 36.52 19.56
CA ILE A 58 -8.95 35.85 20.71
C ILE A 58 -7.84 36.71 21.29
N GLY A 59 -6.93 37.26 20.47
CA GLY A 59 -5.80 38.07 20.90
C GLY A 59 -6.22 39.34 21.65
N ASP A 60 -7.28 40.02 21.19
CA ASP A 60 -7.82 41.21 21.85
C ASP A 60 -8.37 40.88 23.25
N ARG A 61 -9.13 39.79 23.39
CA ARG A 61 -9.61 39.35 24.71
C ARG A 61 -8.49 38.79 25.59
N LEU A 62 -7.49 38.14 24.99
CA LEU A 62 -6.36 37.59 25.72
C LEU A 62 -5.46 38.68 26.28
N LYS A 63 -5.34 39.83 25.58
CA LYS A 63 -4.65 41.02 26.07
C LYS A 63 -5.19 41.47 27.43
N ASP A 64 -6.51 41.57 27.56
CA ASP A 64 -7.15 42.00 28.82
C ASP A 64 -6.96 40.97 29.94
N ARG A 65 -6.95 39.68 29.59
CA ARG A 65 -6.85 38.58 30.56
C ARG A 65 -5.42 38.33 31.04
N LEU A 66 -4.42 38.58 30.19
CA LEU A 66 -3.01 38.40 30.50
C LEU A 66 -2.32 39.71 30.93
N GLY A 67 -2.96 40.86 30.73
CA GLY A 67 -2.38 42.17 31.06
C GLY A 67 -1.20 42.58 30.17
N GLN A 68 -1.02 41.91 29.03
CA GLN A 68 0.08 42.14 28.09
C GLN A 68 -0.44 42.26 26.66
N ALA A 69 0.21 43.06 25.82
CA ALA A 69 -0.19 43.22 24.43
C ALA A 69 -0.02 41.90 23.65
N ILE A 70 -0.96 41.60 22.76
CA ILE A 70 -0.89 40.47 21.82
C ILE A 70 -0.67 41.02 20.41
N VAL A 71 0.49 40.73 19.83
CA VAL A 71 0.87 41.18 18.49
C VAL A 71 0.54 40.09 17.48
N VAL A 72 -0.48 40.33 16.65
CA VAL A 72 -0.88 39.40 15.57
C VAL A 72 0.04 39.59 14.36
N ASP A 73 0.75 38.52 13.97
CA ASP A 73 1.70 38.50 12.84
C ASP A 73 1.24 37.48 11.78
N ASN A 74 0.67 37.95 10.67
CA ASN A 74 0.23 37.09 9.56
C ASN A 74 1.42 36.65 8.71
N ARG A 75 1.62 35.34 8.59
CA ARG A 75 2.69 34.75 7.76
C ARG A 75 2.12 33.76 6.74
N PRO A 76 1.36 34.23 5.73
CA PRO A 76 0.84 33.38 4.68
C PRO A 76 1.96 32.90 3.75
N ALA A 77 2.34 31.63 3.85
CA ALA A 77 3.19 30.97 2.87
C ALA A 77 3.10 29.44 3.00
N ALA A 78 3.30 28.75 1.87
CA ALA A 78 3.36 27.28 1.78
C ALA A 78 2.20 26.57 2.52
N GLY A 79 0.97 27.03 2.33
CA GLY A 79 -0.21 26.44 2.96
C GLY A 79 -0.23 26.52 4.50
N GLY A 80 0.45 27.52 5.08
CA GLY A 80 0.55 27.68 6.54
C GLY A 80 1.78 27.03 7.17
N THR A 81 2.56 26.29 6.37
CA THR A 81 3.79 25.62 6.81
C THR A 81 4.82 26.60 7.34
N ALA A 82 5.01 27.76 6.69
CA ALA A 82 6.04 28.72 7.10
C ALA A 82 5.77 29.36 8.48
N ALA A 83 4.51 29.65 8.79
CA ALA A 83 4.11 30.18 10.09
C ALA A 83 4.32 29.15 11.20
N THR A 84 3.92 27.91 10.93
CA THR A 84 4.05 26.79 11.86
C THR A 84 5.52 26.46 12.12
N ASP A 85 6.35 26.45 11.08
CA ASP A 85 7.81 26.26 11.18
C ASP A 85 8.48 27.34 12.03
N PHE A 86 8.12 28.60 11.80
CA PHE A 86 8.66 29.71 12.57
C PHE A 86 8.37 29.56 14.07
N VAL A 87 7.16 29.15 14.44
CA VAL A 87 6.81 28.94 15.85
C VAL A 87 7.42 27.67 16.41
N ALA A 88 7.45 26.56 15.67
CA ALA A 88 8.14 25.33 16.09
C ALA A 88 9.61 25.58 16.49
N LYS A 89 10.28 26.53 15.82
CA LYS A 89 11.69 26.90 16.07
C LYS A 89 11.88 28.13 16.97
N SER A 90 10.79 28.71 17.50
CA SER A 90 10.87 29.86 18.40
C SER A 90 11.27 29.43 19.81
N PRO A 91 11.82 30.35 20.65
CA PRO A 91 12.13 30.05 22.03
C PRO A 91 10.90 29.46 22.77
N PRO A 92 11.05 28.35 23.51
CA PRO A 92 9.95 27.71 24.25
C PRO A 92 9.63 28.46 25.56
N ASP A 93 9.56 29.79 25.51
CA ASP A 93 9.35 30.66 26.67
C ASP A 93 7.89 31.15 26.81
N GLY A 94 7.00 30.67 25.95
CA GLY A 94 5.58 31.01 25.96
C GLY A 94 5.21 32.32 25.27
N TYR A 95 6.17 33.12 24.80
CA TYR A 95 5.88 34.42 24.19
C TYR A 95 5.56 34.34 22.70
N THR A 96 5.69 33.17 22.07
CA THR A 96 5.33 32.95 20.67
C THR A 96 4.37 31.77 20.55
N MET A 97 3.21 32.02 19.96
CA MET A 97 2.21 30.99 19.66
C MET A 97 1.73 31.12 18.22
N VAL A 98 1.21 30.04 17.64
CA VAL A 98 0.67 30.00 16.29
C VAL A 98 -0.82 29.63 16.30
N MET A 99 -1.63 30.35 15.54
CA MET A 99 -2.94 29.88 15.09
C MET A 99 -2.74 29.14 13.77
N SER A 100 -2.92 27.82 13.80
CA SER A 100 -2.72 26.92 12.66
C SER A 100 -3.97 26.05 12.44
N PHE A 101 -3.93 25.16 11.46
CA PHE A 101 -5.08 24.38 11.00
C PHE A 101 -4.65 23.00 10.48
N ASN A 102 -5.61 22.17 10.09
CA ASN A 102 -5.38 20.78 9.68
C ASN A 102 -4.34 20.58 8.57
N GLY A 103 -4.25 21.47 7.58
CA GLY A 103 -3.26 21.40 6.50
C GLY A 103 -1.82 21.19 7.00
N PRO A 104 -1.20 22.18 7.66
CA PRO A 104 0.16 22.06 8.19
C PRO A 104 0.32 21.04 9.33
N LEU A 105 -0.75 20.74 10.08
CA LEU A 105 -0.65 19.94 11.31
C LEU A 105 -0.93 18.45 11.13
N ALA A 106 -1.86 18.07 10.24
CA ALA A 106 -2.30 16.68 10.06
C ALA A 106 -1.97 16.14 8.66
N PHE A 107 -2.15 16.95 7.61
CA PHE A 107 -1.97 16.51 6.22
C PHE A 107 -0.52 16.69 5.75
N GLY A 108 0.13 17.78 6.16
CA GLY A 108 1.49 18.16 5.79
C GLY A 108 2.53 17.05 5.95
N PRO A 109 2.54 16.29 7.07
CA PRO A 109 3.47 15.17 7.26
C PRO A 109 3.43 14.10 6.17
N HIS A 110 2.26 13.89 5.56
CA HIS A 110 2.04 12.85 4.55
C HIS A 110 2.06 13.39 3.12
N LEU A 111 1.92 14.71 2.96
CA LEU A 111 1.87 15.36 1.66
C LEU A 111 3.24 15.86 1.19
N TYR A 112 4.08 16.36 2.10
CA TYR A 112 5.36 16.97 1.73
C TYR A 112 6.51 16.00 2.01
N SER A 113 7.35 15.74 1.00
CA SER A 113 8.54 14.89 1.15
C SER A 113 9.53 15.39 2.21
N LYS A 114 9.52 16.70 2.51
CA LYS A 114 10.29 17.29 3.60
C LYS A 114 9.53 18.44 4.25
N LEU A 115 8.83 18.13 5.34
CA LEU A 115 8.27 19.14 6.24
C LEU A 115 9.39 19.66 7.16
N PRO A 116 9.52 20.99 7.40
CA PRO A 116 10.65 21.54 8.15
C PRO A 116 10.50 21.44 9.68
N TYR A 117 9.43 20.80 10.15
CA TYR A 117 9.09 20.48 11.55
C TYR A 117 8.26 19.19 11.60
N ASP A 118 8.19 18.56 12.76
CA ASP A 118 7.27 17.47 13.11
C ASP A 118 6.14 18.03 14.00
N PRO A 119 4.87 18.06 13.53
CA PRO A 119 3.77 18.65 14.30
C PRO A 119 3.55 18.03 15.69
N GLN A 120 3.92 16.76 15.88
CA GLN A 120 3.72 16.05 17.15
C GLN A 120 4.93 16.16 18.09
N LYS A 121 6.13 16.40 17.56
CA LYS A 121 7.37 16.49 18.36
C LYS A 121 7.84 17.92 18.63
N ASP A 122 7.66 18.83 17.67
CA ASP A 122 8.22 20.18 17.73
C ASP A 122 7.23 21.22 18.25
N LEU A 123 5.95 20.85 18.37
CA LEU A 123 4.88 21.72 18.87
C LEU A 123 4.15 21.09 20.06
N ALA A 124 3.75 21.94 21.00
CA ALA A 124 2.82 21.60 22.07
C ALA A 124 1.44 22.21 21.74
N PRO A 125 0.40 21.38 21.57
CA PRO A 125 -0.97 21.85 21.40
C PRO A 125 -1.43 22.63 22.63
N VAL A 126 -2.11 23.76 22.42
CA VAL A 126 -2.74 24.53 23.50
C VAL A 126 -4.23 24.23 23.53
N ILE A 127 -4.93 24.42 22.40
CA ILE A 127 -6.39 24.29 22.33
C ILE A 127 -6.88 24.25 20.88
N ILE A 128 -7.91 23.45 20.59
CA ILE A 128 -8.71 23.60 19.36
C ILE A 128 -9.70 24.76 19.56
N THR A 129 -9.68 25.74 18.66
CA THR A 129 -10.52 26.93 18.80
C THR A 129 -11.87 26.76 18.12
N SER A 130 -11.87 26.22 16.90
CA SER A 130 -13.09 26.12 16.09
C SER A 130 -13.03 24.98 15.08
N SER A 131 -14.18 24.44 14.72
CA SER A 131 -14.40 23.59 13.55
C SER A 131 -15.41 24.26 12.61
N GLN A 132 -15.27 24.07 11.30
CA GLN A 132 -16.15 24.66 10.29
C GLN A 132 -16.35 23.72 9.11
N PRO A 133 -17.56 23.66 8.52
CA PRO A 133 -17.73 23.04 7.21
C PRO A 133 -16.97 23.84 6.14
N ASN A 134 -16.45 23.12 5.16
CA ASN A 134 -16.23 23.71 3.84
C ASN A 134 -17.57 23.85 3.12
N VAL A 135 -17.76 24.99 2.44
CA VAL A 135 -18.88 25.30 1.56
C VAL A 135 -18.39 25.21 0.13
N LEU A 136 -19.08 24.41 -0.69
CA LEU A 136 -18.88 24.40 -2.14
C LEU A 136 -19.54 25.65 -2.71
N ALA A 137 -18.76 26.54 -3.30
CA ALA A 137 -19.26 27.73 -3.95
C ALA A 137 -18.77 27.80 -5.39
N VAL A 138 -19.63 28.32 -6.27
CA VAL A 138 -19.32 28.58 -7.68
C VAL A 138 -19.50 30.04 -8.01
N THR A 139 -18.79 30.52 -9.03
CA THR A 139 -19.04 31.85 -9.60
C THR A 139 -20.47 31.96 -10.11
N ALA A 140 -21.13 33.11 -9.93
CA ALA A 140 -22.52 33.30 -10.33
C ALA A 140 -22.76 33.09 -11.84
N ALA A 141 -21.71 33.30 -12.66
CA ALA A 141 -21.74 33.10 -14.11
C ALA A 141 -21.76 31.62 -14.52
N LEU A 142 -21.37 30.68 -13.64
CA LEU A 142 -21.40 29.27 -13.95
C LEU A 142 -22.86 28.77 -13.93
N PRO A 143 -23.34 28.08 -14.98
CA PRO A 143 -24.71 27.61 -15.09
C PRO A 143 -24.92 26.30 -14.30
N ALA A 144 -24.55 26.31 -13.02
CA ALA A 144 -24.76 25.21 -12.09
C ALA A 144 -25.41 25.73 -10.80
N ASN A 145 -26.59 25.20 -10.47
CA ASN A 145 -27.37 25.58 -9.28
C ASN A 145 -27.41 24.49 -8.22
N SER A 146 -26.84 23.33 -8.52
CA SER A 146 -26.75 22.19 -7.61
C SER A 146 -25.42 21.46 -7.82
N VAL A 147 -25.01 20.64 -6.85
CA VAL A 147 -23.80 19.79 -7.01
C VAL A 147 -23.95 18.84 -8.20
N LYS A 148 -25.17 18.30 -8.43
CA LYS A 148 -25.46 17.43 -9.58
C LYS A 148 -25.26 18.16 -10.91
N GLU A 149 -25.76 19.39 -11.03
CA GLU A 149 -25.54 20.22 -12.22
C GLU A 149 -24.07 20.58 -12.40
N LEU A 150 -23.36 20.91 -11.32
CA LEU A 150 -21.92 21.19 -11.38
C LEU A 150 -21.15 19.98 -11.91
N VAL A 151 -21.42 18.79 -11.39
CA VAL A 151 -20.76 17.54 -11.79
C VAL A 151 -21.08 17.21 -13.24
N ALA A 152 -22.34 17.35 -13.66
CA ALA A 152 -22.74 17.15 -15.05
C ALA A 152 -22.02 18.15 -15.98
N TYR A 153 -21.94 19.42 -15.59
CA TYR A 153 -21.28 20.46 -16.35
C TYR A 153 -19.76 20.21 -16.47
N ALA A 154 -19.11 19.80 -15.37
CA ALA A 154 -17.69 19.46 -15.35
C ALA A 154 -17.38 18.25 -16.25
N LYS A 155 -18.20 17.18 -16.19
CA LYS A 155 -18.05 16.01 -17.07
C LYS A 155 -18.24 16.33 -18.55
N ALA A 156 -19.11 17.28 -18.88
CA ALA A 156 -19.29 17.75 -20.24
C ALA A 156 -18.13 18.66 -20.73
N ASN A 157 -17.28 19.15 -19.81
CA ASN A 157 -16.21 20.11 -20.10
C ASN A 157 -14.88 19.70 -19.43
N PRO A 158 -14.33 18.52 -19.74
CA PRO A 158 -13.13 18.01 -19.09
C PRO A 158 -11.93 18.95 -19.32
N GLY A 159 -11.19 19.23 -18.24
CA GLY A 159 -9.98 20.05 -18.25
C GLY A 159 -10.20 21.55 -18.45
N LYS A 160 -11.46 22.02 -18.62
CA LYS A 160 -11.78 23.43 -18.89
C LYS A 160 -12.11 24.26 -17.66
N LEU A 161 -12.50 23.61 -16.56
CA LEU A 161 -12.86 24.30 -15.33
C LEU A 161 -11.68 24.32 -14.37
N ASN A 162 -11.47 25.48 -13.77
CA ASN A 162 -10.51 25.68 -12.71
C ASN A 162 -11.21 25.76 -11.36
N PHE A 163 -10.61 25.18 -10.33
CA PHE A 163 -11.03 25.41 -8.95
C PHE A 163 -9.94 26.09 -8.13
N ALA A 164 -10.33 27.03 -7.28
CA ALA A 164 -9.43 27.67 -6.33
C ALA A 164 -9.30 26.85 -5.05
N SER A 165 -8.15 26.97 -4.39
CA SER A 165 -7.94 26.47 -3.04
C SER A 165 -7.13 27.47 -2.22
N VAL A 166 -7.13 27.29 -0.89
CA VAL A 166 -6.33 28.09 0.05
C VAL A 166 -4.88 27.58 0.20
N GLY A 167 -4.41 26.84 -0.81
CA GLY A 167 -3.04 26.33 -0.91
C GLY A 167 -3.00 24.82 -1.09
N ASN A 168 -1.87 24.33 -1.61
CA ASN A 168 -1.61 22.89 -1.75
C ASN A 168 -1.70 22.22 -0.38
N GLY A 169 -2.44 21.11 -0.31
CA GLY A 169 -2.61 20.36 0.94
C GLY A 169 -3.54 20.98 1.97
N SER A 170 -4.21 22.09 1.64
CA SER A 170 -5.24 22.63 2.50
C SER A 170 -6.51 21.76 2.48
N SER A 171 -7.34 21.89 3.51
CA SER A 171 -8.67 21.25 3.54
C SER A 171 -9.48 21.55 2.27
N SER A 172 -9.45 22.81 1.77
CA SER A 172 -10.12 23.16 0.51
C SER A 172 -9.64 22.37 -0.72
N HIS A 173 -8.33 22.12 -0.80
CA HIS A 173 -7.72 21.38 -1.90
C HIS A 173 -8.12 19.91 -1.83
N LEU A 174 -7.85 19.27 -0.68
CA LEU A 174 -8.13 17.84 -0.50
C LEU A 174 -9.62 17.51 -0.59
N THR A 175 -10.49 18.42 -0.12
CA THR A 175 -11.95 18.28 -0.27
C THR A 175 -12.36 18.30 -1.74
N MET A 176 -11.80 19.21 -2.55
CA MET A 176 -12.12 19.25 -3.97
C MET A 176 -11.55 18.03 -4.71
N GLU A 177 -10.34 17.59 -4.38
CA GLU A 177 -9.76 16.36 -4.96
C GLU A 177 -10.59 15.12 -4.60
N LEU A 178 -11.10 15.03 -3.36
CA LEU A 178 -12.03 13.98 -2.96
C LEU A 178 -13.30 14.02 -3.81
N LEU A 179 -13.91 15.20 -4.01
CA LEU A 179 -15.11 15.33 -4.84
C LEU A 179 -14.80 15.01 -6.31
N LYS A 180 -13.67 15.48 -6.83
CA LYS A 180 -13.19 15.24 -8.20
C LYS A 180 -13.05 13.74 -8.46
N ALA A 181 -12.36 13.02 -7.58
CA ALA A 181 -12.16 11.58 -7.68
C ALA A 181 -13.49 10.82 -7.53
N THR A 182 -14.30 11.15 -6.53
CA THR A 182 -15.57 10.44 -6.26
C THR A 182 -16.60 10.69 -7.36
N ALA A 183 -16.65 11.89 -7.91
CA ALA A 183 -17.59 12.26 -8.96
C ALA A 183 -17.09 11.93 -10.37
N GLY A 184 -15.81 11.62 -10.56
CA GLY A 184 -15.19 11.45 -11.88
C GLY A 184 -15.22 12.74 -12.70
N MET A 185 -14.83 13.86 -12.08
CA MET A 185 -14.68 15.15 -12.76
C MET A 185 -13.24 15.34 -13.23
N ASP A 186 -13.06 16.02 -14.35
CA ASP A 186 -11.75 16.49 -14.80
C ASP A 186 -11.72 18.02 -14.74
N ILE A 187 -11.15 18.54 -13.64
CA ILE A 187 -11.04 19.97 -13.34
C ILE A 187 -9.61 20.29 -12.86
N VAL A 188 -9.15 21.50 -13.13
CA VAL A 188 -7.77 21.96 -12.91
C VAL A 188 -7.66 22.71 -11.58
N HIS A 189 -6.65 22.36 -10.79
CA HIS A 189 -6.38 22.99 -9.51
C HIS A 189 -5.57 24.28 -9.66
N VAL A 190 -6.02 25.37 -9.02
CA VAL A 190 -5.28 26.63 -8.92
C VAL A 190 -5.09 27.00 -7.43
N PRO A 191 -3.87 26.89 -6.87
CA PRO A 191 -3.63 27.20 -5.48
C PRO A 191 -3.38 28.70 -5.23
N PHE A 192 -3.97 29.23 -4.15
CA PHE A 192 -3.75 30.60 -3.69
C PHE A 192 -3.23 30.63 -2.24
N ASN A 193 -2.56 31.72 -1.86
CA ASN A 193 -2.00 31.90 -0.51
C ASN A 193 -3.06 32.33 0.53
N GLY A 194 -4.16 31.57 0.64
CA GLY A 194 -5.23 31.77 1.62
C GLY A 194 -6.60 32.05 1.02
N SER A 195 -7.62 32.14 1.88
CA SER A 195 -9.02 32.30 1.43
C SER A 195 -9.34 33.63 0.74
N PRO A 196 -8.83 34.81 1.15
CA PRO A 196 -9.17 36.05 0.45
C PRO A 196 -8.79 36.05 -1.04
N PRO A 197 -7.54 35.74 -1.46
CA PRO A 197 -7.21 35.72 -2.88
C PRO A 197 -7.94 34.60 -3.65
N ALA A 198 -8.17 33.43 -3.04
CA ALA A 198 -8.94 32.34 -3.66
C ALA A 198 -10.38 32.78 -3.98
N VAL A 199 -11.05 33.39 -3.01
CA VAL A 199 -12.43 33.88 -3.17
C VAL A 199 -12.50 34.99 -4.22
N THR A 200 -11.55 35.94 -4.20
CA THR A 200 -11.47 37.00 -5.21
C THR A 200 -11.33 36.43 -6.62
N ALA A 201 -10.43 35.47 -6.83
CA ALA A 201 -10.23 34.82 -8.11
C ALA A 201 -11.49 34.11 -8.61
N THR A 202 -12.24 33.45 -7.72
CA THR A 202 -13.52 32.82 -8.09
C THR A 202 -14.61 33.83 -8.41
N VAL A 203 -14.69 34.92 -7.64
CA VAL A 203 -15.63 36.03 -7.93
C VAL A 203 -15.35 36.66 -9.30
N GLN A 204 -14.07 36.81 -9.65
CA GLN A 204 -13.62 37.34 -10.94
C GLN A 204 -13.77 36.35 -12.10
N GLY A 205 -14.03 35.07 -11.80
CA GLY A 205 -14.20 34.01 -12.80
C GLY A 205 -12.89 33.41 -13.32
N GLU A 206 -11.73 33.77 -12.76
CA GLU A 206 -10.44 33.12 -13.05
C GLU A 206 -10.49 31.63 -12.69
N THR A 207 -11.21 31.34 -11.60
CA THR A 207 -11.64 30.00 -11.22
C THR A 207 -13.16 29.94 -11.15
N GLN A 208 -13.75 28.78 -11.43
CA GLN A 208 -15.21 28.65 -11.49
C GLN A 208 -15.80 28.16 -10.17
N MET A 209 -15.01 27.53 -9.31
CA MET A 209 -15.47 26.96 -8.06
C MET A 209 -14.38 26.92 -6.99
N LEU A 210 -14.78 26.77 -5.74
CA LEU A 210 -13.90 26.46 -4.63
C LEU A 210 -14.66 25.77 -3.49
N PHE A 211 -13.92 25.05 -2.65
CA PHE A 211 -14.32 24.81 -1.28
C PHE A 211 -13.65 25.85 -0.38
N ALA A 212 -14.40 26.49 0.50
CA ALA A 212 -13.83 27.33 1.55
C ALA A 212 -14.77 27.38 2.75
N VAL A 213 -14.25 27.78 3.92
CA VAL A 213 -15.10 28.08 5.08
C VAL A 213 -16.01 29.28 4.80
N MET A 214 -17.09 29.39 5.57
CA MET A 214 -18.18 30.31 5.28
C MET A 214 -17.81 31.81 5.38
N GLN A 215 -17.01 32.18 6.38
CA GLN A 215 -16.67 33.57 6.69
C GLN A 215 -16.22 34.40 5.47
N PRO A 216 -15.22 33.98 4.65
CA PRO A 216 -14.80 34.73 3.47
C PRO A 216 -15.81 34.71 2.31
N LEU A 217 -16.77 33.78 2.30
CA LEU A 217 -17.77 33.63 1.23
C LEU A 217 -19.03 34.46 1.47
N GLN A 218 -19.41 34.66 2.74
CA GLN A 218 -20.72 35.20 3.15
C GLN A 218 -21.12 36.49 2.42
N ALA A 219 -20.24 37.49 2.43
CA ALA A 219 -20.52 38.77 1.76
C ALA A 219 -20.64 38.64 0.24
N GLN A 220 -19.92 37.70 -0.37
CA GLN A 220 -19.95 37.48 -1.82
C GLN A 220 -21.19 36.70 -2.25
N ILE A 221 -21.66 35.79 -1.41
CA ILE A 221 -22.93 35.08 -1.58
C ILE A 221 -24.10 36.06 -1.46
N GLN A 222 -24.11 36.90 -0.42
CA GLN A 222 -25.16 37.92 -0.23
C GLN A 222 -25.20 38.94 -1.37
N ALA A 223 -24.04 39.29 -1.92
CA ALA A 223 -23.94 40.17 -3.09
C ALA A 223 -24.31 39.48 -4.41
N GLY A 224 -24.67 38.20 -4.40
CA GLY A 224 -25.04 37.43 -5.60
C GLY A 224 -23.86 37.17 -6.56
N ARG A 225 -22.61 37.36 -6.11
CA ARG A 225 -21.40 37.14 -6.93
C ARG A 225 -20.90 35.71 -6.88
N LEU A 226 -21.18 35.01 -5.76
CA LEU A 226 -20.97 33.57 -5.62
C LEU A 226 -22.30 32.89 -5.30
N ARG A 227 -22.43 31.63 -5.73
CA ARG A 227 -23.55 30.75 -5.39
C ARG A 227 -23.01 29.59 -4.55
N ALA A 228 -23.51 29.43 -3.33
CA ALA A 228 -23.22 28.26 -2.52
C ALA A 228 -24.10 27.08 -2.96
N LEU A 229 -23.52 25.89 -3.06
CA LEU A 229 -24.19 24.69 -3.58
C LEU A 229 -24.41 23.61 -2.51
N ALA A 230 -23.44 23.43 -1.61
CA ALA A 230 -23.51 22.42 -0.55
C ALA A 230 -22.51 22.69 0.58
N VAL A 231 -22.75 22.05 1.73
CA VAL A 231 -21.83 21.98 2.87
C VAL A 231 -21.27 20.57 3.05
N THR A 232 -20.12 20.47 3.70
CA THR A 232 -19.34 19.22 3.86
C THR A 232 -19.51 18.55 5.23
N THR A 233 -20.48 18.99 6.03
CA THR A 233 -20.86 18.34 7.29
C THR A 233 -21.74 17.12 7.03
N ALA A 234 -21.74 16.17 7.97
CA ALA A 234 -22.63 15.00 7.92
C ALA A 234 -24.12 15.38 7.87
N THR A 235 -24.51 16.46 8.57
CA THR A 235 -25.87 17.03 8.55
C THR A 235 -25.84 18.47 8.05
N ARG A 236 -26.98 19.02 7.64
CA ARG A 236 -27.07 20.42 7.21
C ARG A 236 -26.58 21.37 8.29
N PHE A 237 -25.87 22.42 7.85
CA PHE A 237 -25.27 23.40 8.75
C PHE A 237 -26.33 24.38 9.26
N ALA A 238 -26.39 24.61 10.57
CA ALA A 238 -27.48 25.39 11.19
C ALA A 238 -27.58 26.84 10.67
N LEU A 239 -26.47 27.44 10.26
CA LEU A 239 -26.45 28.80 9.68
C LEU A 239 -26.83 28.83 8.20
N LEU A 240 -26.90 27.67 7.55
CA LEU A 240 -27.27 27.48 6.14
C LEU A 240 -28.24 26.30 5.99
N PRO A 241 -29.42 26.35 6.63
CA PRO A 241 -30.35 25.21 6.65
C PRO A 241 -30.88 24.83 5.27
N ASP A 242 -30.86 25.77 4.33
CA ASP A 242 -31.32 25.57 2.96
C ASP A 242 -30.27 24.90 2.07
N LEU A 243 -28.99 24.92 2.45
CA LEU A 243 -27.95 24.23 1.69
C LEU A 243 -27.95 22.74 2.03
N PRO A 244 -28.01 21.86 1.02
CA PRO A 244 -27.84 20.43 1.25
C PRO A 244 -26.41 20.11 1.67
N THR A 245 -26.21 18.93 2.26
CA THR A 245 -24.86 18.39 2.39
C THR A 245 -24.38 17.82 1.04
N VAL A 246 -23.07 17.68 0.85
CA VAL A 246 -22.52 16.99 -0.33
C VAL A 246 -23.02 15.53 -0.38
N ALA A 247 -23.21 14.91 0.78
CA ALA A 247 -23.81 13.58 0.90
C ALA A 247 -25.26 13.53 0.40
N GLU A 248 -26.12 14.46 0.83
CA GLU A 248 -27.49 14.61 0.32
C GLU A 248 -27.53 14.90 -1.19
N ALA A 249 -26.48 15.55 -1.70
CA ALA A 249 -26.38 15.92 -3.11
C ALA A 249 -25.95 14.77 -4.05
N GLY A 250 -25.70 13.57 -3.51
CA GLY A 250 -25.43 12.35 -4.29
C GLY A 250 -24.09 11.66 -4.00
N PHE A 251 -23.37 12.07 -2.95
CA PHE A 251 -22.04 11.55 -2.60
C PHE A 251 -22.02 11.03 -1.15
N PRO A 252 -22.68 9.89 -0.85
CA PRO A 252 -22.84 9.40 0.52
C PRO A 252 -21.50 9.24 1.25
N GLY A 253 -21.46 9.58 2.54
CA GLY A 253 -20.25 9.51 3.37
C GLY A 253 -19.27 10.68 3.17
N PHE A 254 -19.59 11.67 2.34
CA PHE A 254 -18.74 12.82 2.13
C PHE A 254 -18.74 13.77 3.34
N GLU A 255 -17.66 13.74 4.12
CA GLU A 255 -17.43 14.66 5.23
C GLU A 255 -16.01 15.24 5.17
N ALA A 256 -15.90 16.57 5.28
CA ALA A 256 -14.61 17.26 5.21
C ALA A 256 -14.62 18.59 5.99
N LEU A 257 -14.18 18.55 7.24
CA LEU A 257 -14.18 19.71 8.12
C LEU A 257 -12.84 20.44 8.12
N ALA A 258 -12.89 21.76 8.34
CA ALA A 258 -11.73 22.60 8.57
C ALA A 258 -11.69 23.01 10.05
N TRP A 259 -10.68 22.55 10.78
CA TRP A 259 -10.46 22.92 12.18
C TRP A 259 -9.23 23.80 12.36
N ASN A 260 -9.30 24.69 13.35
CA ASN A 260 -8.26 25.64 13.70
C ASN A 260 -7.85 25.44 15.17
N GLY A 261 -6.58 25.67 15.50
CA GLY A 261 -6.14 25.62 16.88
C GLY A 261 -4.84 26.36 17.13
N VAL A 262 -4.55 26.53 18.43
CA VAL A 262 -3.38 27.26 18.93
C VAL A 262 -2.33 26.28 19.40
N LEU A 263 -1.08 26.51 19.01
CA LEU A 263 0.09 25.73 19.41
C LEU A 263 1.24 26.66 19.82
N VAL A 264 2.16 26.11 20.61
CA VAL A 264 3.42 26.74 21.05
C VAL A 264 4.59 25.78 20.78
N PRO A 265 5.86 26.21 20.88
CA PRO A 265 7.00 25.27 20.79
C PRO A 265 6.88 24.12 21.81
N ALA A 266 7.27 22.90 21.43
CA ALA A 266 7.07 21.69 22.25
C ALA A 266 7.62 21.78 23.68
N ALA A 267 8.77 22.41 23.86
CA ALA A 267 9.42 22.53 25.16
C ALA A 267 8.84 23.63 26.07
N THR A 268 7.75 24.29 25.66
CA THR A 268 7.13 25.37 26.45
C THR A 268 6.66 24.83 27.81
N PRO A 269 7.00 25.48 28.95
CA PRO A 269 6.63 25.01 30.28
C PRO A 269 5.14 24.70 30.42
N ARG A 270 4.81 23.51 30.95
CA ARG A 270 3.43 23.05 31.09
C ARG A 270 2.49 24.04 31.81
N PRO A 271 2.93 24.77 32.88
CA PRO A 271 2.09 25.80 33.50
C PRO A 271 1.69 26.93 32.55
N ILE A 272 2.55 27.30 31.60
CA ILE A 272 2.26 28.31 30.58
C ILE A 272 1.23 27.80 29.59
N VAL A 273 1.40 26.57 29.09
CA VAL A 273 0.44 25.91 28.18
C VAL A 273 -0.94 25.84 28.85
N GLN A 274 -1.00 25.42 30.12
CA GLN A 274 -2.23 25.35 30.90
C GLN A 274 -2.85 26.73 31.11
N ARG A 275 -2.03 27.76 31.37
CA ARG A 275 -2.52 29.14 31.51
C ARG A 275 -3.15 29.62 30.21
N LEU A 276 -2.46 29.49 29.07
CA LEU A 276 -3.01 29.84 27.76
C LEU A 276 -4.30 29.07 27.46
N ASN A 277 -4.31 27.76 27.68
CA ASN A 277 -5.50 26.94 27.48
C ASN A 277 -6.69 27.43 28.32
N THR A 278 -6.46 27.73 29.61
CA THR A 278 -7.50 28.22 30.53
C THR A 278 -8.09 29.54 30.04
N GLU A 279 -7.24 30.49 29.68
CA GLU A 279 -7.71 31.82 29.25
C GLU A 279 -8.42 31.76 27.90
N ILE A 280 -7.90 31.00 26.94
CA ILE A 280 -8.55 30.84 25.63
C ILE A 280 -9.88 30.10 25.78
N ASN A 281 -9.97 29.06 26.62
CA ASN A 281 -11.25 28.42 26.94
C ASN A 281 -12.27 29.40 27.52
N ALA A 282 -11.85 30.29 28.43
CA ALA A 282 -12.73 31.30 28.99
C ALA A 282 -13.23 32.28 27.91
N ILE A 283 -12.36 32.66 26.97
CA ILE A 283 -12.71 33.52 25.83
C ILE A 283 -13.72 32.82 24.91
N LEU A 284 -13.50 31.55 24.57
CA LEU A 284 -14.41 30.79 23.69
C LEU A 284 -15.80 30.56 24.33
N LYS A 285 -15.90 30.63 25.66
CA LYS A 285 -17.16 30.51 26.43
C LYS A 285 -17.84 31.86 26.69
N ASP A 286 -17.18 32.99 26.42
CA ASP A 286 -17.78 34.31 26.56
C ASP A 286 -18.97 34.45 25.58
N PRO A 287 -20.19 34.78 26.06
CA PRO A 287 -21.38 34.85 25.21
C PRO A 287 -21.27 35.84 24.06
N ALA A 288 -20.59 36.98 24.25
CA ALA A 288 -20.43 37.99 23.22
C ALA A 288 -19.45 37.50 22.14
N VAL A 289 -18.35 36.84 22.53
CA VAL A 289 -17.42 36.21 21.61
C VAL A 289 -18.09 35.09 20.82
N LYS A 290 -18.81 34.20 21.52
CA LYS A 290 -19.55 33.10 20.90
C LYS A 290 -20.60 33.59 19.91
N SER A 291 -21.40 34.59 20.29
CA SER A 291 -22.41 35.17 19.38
C SER A 291 -21.76 35.82 18.16
N SER A 292 -20.66 36.54 18.33
CA SER A 292 -19.95 37.23 17.24
C SER A 292 -19.31 36.25 16.25
N LEU A 293 -18.68 35.18 16.75
CA LEU A 293 -18.02 34.18 15.91
C LEU A 293 -19.03 33.22 15.25
N ASN A 294 -20.08 32.81 15.97
CA ASN A 294 -21.14 32.00 15.36
C ASN A 294 -21.83 32.75 14.22
N ALA A 295 -22.08 34.06 14.35
CA ALA A 295 -22.67 34.85 13.25
C ALA A 295 -21.80 34.88 11.98
N GLN A 296 -20.51 34.57 12.09
CA GLN A 296 -19.54 34.51 11.00
C GLN A 296 -19.26 33.08 10.51
N GLY A 297 -19.95 32.07 11.05
CA GLY A 297 -19.84 30.68 10.60
C GLY A 297 -18.89 29.79 11.39
N PHE A 298 -18.33 30.25 12.50
CA PHE A 298 -17.46 29.42 13.35
C PHE A 298 -18.29 28.56 14.31
N GLU A 299 -17.97 27.27 14.42
CA GLU A 299 -18.40 26.45 15.55
C GLU A 299 -17.26 26.36 16.56
N LEU A 300 -17.41 27.02 17.71
CA LEU A 300 -16.38 27.03 18.75
C LEU A 300 -16.33 25.70 19.49
N VAL A 301 -15.13 25.18 19.70
CA VAL A 301 -14.90 23.85 20.30
C VAL A 301 -14.33 23.97 21.72
N GLY A 302 -13.08 24.42 21.85
CA GLY A 302 -12.37 24.44 23.13
C GLY A 302 -11.90 23.05 23.58
N GLY A 303 -11.66 22.87 24.88
CA GLY A 303 -11.20 21.60 25.45
C GLY A 303 -9.77 21.65 25.98
N THR A 304 -9.16 20.49 26.19
CA THR A 304 -7.82 20.37 26.78
C THR A 304 -6.70 20.36 25.72
N PRO A 305 -5.44 20.65 26.11
CA PRO A 305 -4.28 20.41 25.25
C PRO A 305 -4.22 18.97 24.73
N GLU A 306 -4.53 18.00 25.60
CA GLU A 306 -4.54 16.58 25.29
C GLU A 306 -5.61 16.21 24.25
N ASP A 307 -6.81 16.79 24.33
CA ASP A 307 -7.86 16.59 23.32
C ASP A 307 -7.40 17.07 21.93
N PHE A 308 -6.74 18.23 21.88
CA PHE A 308 -6.26 18.77 20.61
C PHE A 308 -5.08 17.96 20.05
N ALA A 309 -4.18 17.48 20.90
CA ALA A 309 -3.11 16.57 20.51
C ALA A 309 -3.66 15.26 19.89
N ASN A 310 -4.71 14.70 20.51
CA ASN A 310 -5.39 13.51 20.00
C ASN A 310 -6.05 13.76 18.65
N LEU A 311 -6.71 14.92 18.46
CA LEU A 311 -7.29 15.27 17.18
C LEU A 311 -6.24 15.34 16.06
N ILE A 312 -5.14 16.08 16.27
CA ILE A 312 -4.05 16.20 15.29
C ILE A 312 -3.55 14.82 14.89
N ARG A 313 -3.34 13.93 15.87
CA ARG A 313 -2.89 12.56 15.64
C ARG A 313 -3.90 11.76 14.81
N SER A 314 -5.15 11.68 15.27
CA SER A 314 -6.19 10.89 14.60
C SER A 314 -6.49 11.36 13.18
N GLU A 315 -6.33 12.66 12.90
CA GLU A 315 -6.51 13.22 11.56
C GLU A 315 -5.32 12.94 10.66
N SER A 316 -4.11 12.86 11.23
CA SER A 316 -2.89 12.55 10.50
C SER A 316 -2.81 11.06 10.14
N GLU A 317 -3.16 10.16 11.07
CA GLU A 317 -3.13 8.70 10.88
C GLU A 317 -3.98 8.24 9.68
N LYS A 318 -5.04 8.98 9.33
CA LYS A 318 -5.88 8.71 8.14
C LYS A 318 -5.14 8.75 6.80
N TRP A 319 -3.94 9.33 6.75
CA TRP A 319 -3.16 9.52 5.53
C TRP A 319 -1.85 8.73 5.52
N GLU A 320 -1.65 7.88 6.53
CA GLU A 320 -0.43 7.10 6.68
C GLU A 320 -0.33 6.02 5.60
N VAL A 321 0.84 5.93 4.96
CA VAL A 321 1.17 4.82 4.06
C VAL A 321 1.82 3.71 4.87
N VAL A 322 1.31 2.49 4.74
CA VAL A 322 1.95 1.27 5.26
C VAL A 322 2.67 0.58 4.10
N THR A 323 3.93 0.20 4.29
CA THR A 323 4.67 -0.54 3.25
C THR A 323 4.82 -2.01 3.60
N PHE A 324 4.74 -2.86 2.58
CA PHE A 324 4.90 -4.30 2.68
C PHE A 324 5.85 -4.82 1.60
N THR A 325 6.85 -5.59 2.01
CA THR A 325 7.74 -6.36 1.14
C THR A 325 7.64 -7.84 1.52
N ALA A 326 7.21 -8.69 0.59
CA ALA A 326 7.20 -10.14 0.78
C ALA A 326 8.55 -10.72 0.39
N ASP A 327 9.27 -11.41 1.28
CA ASP A 327 10.33 -12.33 0.88
C ASP A 327 9.69 -13.65 0.45
N ILE A 328 9.69 -13.86 -0.86
CA ILE A 328 9.26 -15.10 -1.51
C ILE A 328 10.42 -15.71 -2.30
N GLY A 329 11.66 -15.40 -1.94
CA GLY A 329 12.89 -15.98 -2.51
C GLY A 329 13.50 -15.18 -3.66
N GLN A 330 13.20 -13.90 -3.80
CA GLN A 330 13.77 -13.02 -4.83
C GLN A 330 15.25 -12.64 -4.61
N GLY A 331 15.79 -12.84 -3.40
CA GLY A 331 17.20 -12.56 -3.08
C GLY A 331 17.46 -11.17 -2.46
N GLU A 332 18.60 -10.57 -2.80
CA GLU A 332 19.19 -9.40 -2.13
C GLU A 332 18.47 -8.06 -2.43
N GLU A 333 17.23 -7.89 -1.98
CA GLU A 333 16.51 -6.59 -2.09
C GLU A 333 15.71 -6.18 -0.83
N LEU A 334 15.64 -7.04 0.20
CA LEU A 334 14.75 -6.85 1.35
C LEU A 334 15.16 -5.70 2.29
N GLU A 335 16.40 -5.71 2.78
CA GLU A 335 16.90 -4.64 3.66
C GLU A 335 17.04 -3.29 2.95
N PRO A 336 17.50 -3.21 1.68
CA PRO A 336 17.41 -1.98 0.89
C PRO A 336 15.98 -1.44 0.76
N ALA A 337 14.96 -2.29 0.58
CA ALA A 337 13.57 -1.86 0.54
C ALA A 337 13.12 -1.22 1.86
N ARG A 338 13.49 -1.83 3.00
CA ARG A 338 13.23 -1.27 4.34
C ARG A 338 13.89 0.10 4.52
N ALA A 339 15.15 0.25 4.10
CA ALA A 339 15.88 1.51 4.18
C ALA A 339 15.22 2.61 3.31
N LYS A 340 14.79 2.26 2.09
CA LYS A 340 14.07 3.17 1.19
C LYS A 340 12.73 3.63 1.78
N ALA A 341 11.94 2.72 2.35
CA ALA A 341 10.68 3.05 3.01
C ALA A 341 10.89 4.00 4.20
N LYS A 342 11.91 3.74 5.05
CA LYS A 342 12.28 4.65 6.16
C LYS A 342 12.68 6.03 5.66
N ALA A 343 13.49 6.10 4.59
CA ALA A 343 13.91 7.36 3.99
C ALA A 343 12.74 8.15 3.37
N ALA A 344 11.67 7.45 2.96
CA ALA A 344 10.42 8.03 2.48
C ALA A 344 9.46 8.46 3.62
N GLY A 345 9.87 8.35 4.88
CA GLY A 345 9.06 8.78 6.04
C GLY A 345 8.01 7.76 6.49
N VAL A 346 8.05 6.53 5.99
CA VAL A 346 7.09 5.48 6.37
C VAL A 346 7.36 4.99 7.78
N THR A 347 6.33 5.00 8.62
CA THR A 347 6.36 4.58 10.03
C THR A 347 6.07 3.09 10.21
N GLN A 348 5.17 2.51 9.41
CA GLN A 348 4.82 1.10 9.45
C GLN A 348 5.39 0.35 8.24
N ILE A 349 6.39 -0.51 8.48
CA ILE A 349 7.17 -1.20 7.44
C ILE A 349 7.23 -2.71 7.72
N TYR A 350 6.48 -3.48 6.94
CA TYR A 350 6.47 -4.93 6.96
C TYR A 350 7.46 -5.48 5.94
N VAL A 351 8.33 -6.40 6.38
CA VAL A 351 9.21 -7.19 5.52
C VAL A 351 9.16 -8.61 6.06
N ASP A 352 8.34 -9.44 5.42
CA ASP A 352 7.93 -10.72 5.99
C ASP A 352 8.51 -11.87 5.16
N ASP A 353 9.11 -12.85 5.83
CA ASP A 353 9.55 -14.11 5.20
C ASP A 353 8.37 -15.04 4.98
N LEU A 354 7.96 -15.16 3.72
CA LEU A 354 6.83 -15.96 3.28
C LEU A 354 7.28 -17.16 2.42
N ARG A 355 8.57 -17.49 2.40
CA ARG A 355 9.10 -18.54 1.50
C ARG A 355 8.52 -19.91 1.80
N GLU A 356 8.41 -20.29 3.07
CA GLU A 356 7.82 -21.57 3.46
C GLU A 356 6.32 -21.63 3.16
N GLU A 357 5.57 -20.56 3.45
CA GLU A 357 4.14 -20.47 3.10
C GLU A 357 3.96 -20.53 1.57
N PHE A 358 4.79 -19.81 0.82
CA PHE A 358 4.76 -19.80 -0.64
C PHE A 358 4.90 -21.20 -1.22
N VAL A 359 5.90 -21.96 -0.78
CA VAL A 359 6.10 -23.29 -1.34
C VAL A 359 5.06 -24.28 -0.84
N ARG A 360 4.76 -24.30 0.47
CA ARG A 360 3.85 -25.26 1.09
C ARG A 360 2.40 -25.09 0.65
N ASP A 361 1.91 -23.86 0.60
CA ASP A 361 0.47 -23.58 0.47
C ASP A 361 0.07 -23.09 -0.94
N PHE A 362 1.04 -22.78 -1.80
CA PHE A 362 0.78 -22.30 -3.16
C PHE A 362 1.49 -23.14 -4.23
N VAL A 363 2.81 -23.32 -4.14
CA VAL A 363 3.57 -24.11 -5.12
C VAL A 363 3.17 -25.59 -5.05
N TYR A 364 3.24 -26.23 -3.88
CA TYR A 364 2.93 -27.66 -3.74
C TYR A 364 1.51 -28.02 -4.20
N PRO A 365 0.43 -27.31 -3.80
CA PRO A 365 -0.91 -27.58 -4.32
C PRO A 365 -1.02 -27.45 -5.85
N MET A 366 -0.30 -26.51 -6.46
CA MET A 366 -0.23 -26.33 -7.90
C MET A 366 0.53 -27.48 -8.58
N PHE A 367 1.63 -27.94 -8.00
CA PHE A 367 2.44 -29.05 -8.53
C PHE A 367 1.76 -30.40 -8.35
N ARG A 368 1.00 -30.60 -7.27
CA ARG A 368 0.09 -31.74 -7.13
C ARG A 368 -0.87 -31.82 -8.30
N ALA A 369 -1.27 -30.70 -8.91
CA ALA A 369 -2.13 -30.68 -10.10
C ALA A 369 -1.39 -30.94 -11.42
N ASN A 370 -0.06 -31.08 -11.42
CA ASN A 370 0.79 -31.03 -12.62
C ASN A 370 0.58 -29.76 -13.48
N ALA A 371 0.21 -28.63 -12.86
CA ALA A 371 -0.22 -27.45 -13.59
C ALA A 371 0.85 -26.90 -14.55
N ILE A 372 0.50 -26.78 -15.82
CA ILE A 372 1.34 -26.19 -16.86
C ILE A 372 0.46 -25.38 -17.82
N TYR A 373 0.79 -24.10 -18.01
CA TYR A 373 0.03 -23.19 -18.85
C TYR A 373 0.55 -23.24 -20.28
N GLU A 374 -0.37 -23.44 -21.23
CA GLU A 374 -0.09 -23.54 -22.67
C GLU A 374 1.03 -24.55 -23.02
N GLY A 375 1.15 -25.61 -22.21
CA GLY A 375 2.09 -26.71 -22.43
C GLY A 375 3.53 -26.46 -22.00
N GLU A 376 3.88 -25.25 -21.58
CA GLU A 376 5.26 -24.86 -21.23
C GLU A 376 5.37 -24.17 -19.86
N TYR A 377 4.55 -23.14 -19.59
CA TYR A 377 4.78 -22.22 -18.48
C TYR A 377 4.35 -22.78 -17.11
N LEU A 378 5.28 -22.77 -16.15
CA LEU A 378 5.08 -23.28 -14.78
C LEU A 378 4.56 -22.24 -13.78
N LEU A 379 3.91 -21.17 -14.26
CA LEU A 379 3.08 -20.25 -13.46
C LEU A 379 3.79 -19.51 -12.33
N GLY A 380 5.12 -19.36 -12.37
CA GLY A 380 5.89 -18.86 -11.24
C GLY A 380 5.51 -17.45 -10.74
N THR A 381 5.24 -16.52 -11.65
CA THR A 381 4.73 -15.17 -11.34
C THR A 381 3.30 -15.28 -10.88
N SER A 382 2.49 -16.05 -11.61
CA SER A 382 1.04 -16.21 -11.37
C SER A 382 0.73 -16.70 -9.96
N ILE A 383 1.46 -17.70 -9.46
CA ILE A 383 1.17 -18.36 -8.19
C ILE A 383 1.64 -17.58 -6.96
N ALA A 384 2.57 -16.64 -7.13
CA ALA A 384 3.05 -15.77 -6.06
C ALA A 384 2.05 -14.66 -5.69
N ARG A 385 1.31 -14.11 -6.67
CA ARG A 385 0.42 -12.95 -6.46
C ARG A 385 -0.69 -13.20 -5.44
N PRO A 386 -1.37 -14.36 -5.43
CA PRO A 386 -2.38 -14.64 -4.41
C PRO A 386 -1.86 -14.62 -2.97
N LEU A 387 -0.61 -15.03 -2.72
CA LEU A 387 0.02 -14.95 -1.40
C LEU A 387 0.32 -13.50 -0.99
N ILE A 388 0.92 -12.72 -1.91
CA ILE A 388 1.18 -11.30 -1.65
C ILE A 388 -0.14 -10.57 -1.38
N ALA A 389 -1.18 -10.86 -2.17
CA ALA A 389 -2.51 -10.28 -1.97
C ALA A 389 -3.11 -10.65 -0.61
N LYS A 390 -2.98 -11.92 -0.20
CA LYS A 390 -3.38 -12.40 1.13
C LYS A 390 -2.70 -11.61 2.23
N ARG A 391 -1.37 -11.50 2.21
CA ARG A 391 -0.64 -10.83 3.27
C ARG A 391 -0.92 -9.33 3.30
N GLN A 392 -1.11 -8.67 2.16
CA GLN A 392 -1.54 -7.26 2.14
C GLN A 392 -2.90 -7.04 2.80
N ILE A 393 -3.88 -7.93 2.58
CA ILE A 393 -5.19 -7.83 3.24
C ILE A 393 -5.09 -8.11 4.75
N GLU A 394 -4.24 -9.05 5.17
CA GLU A 394 -3.96 -9.26 6.59
C GLU A 394 -3.36 -8.02 7.25
N ILE A 395 -2.37 -7.39 6.60
CA ILE A 395 -1.79 -6.13 7.07
C ILE A 395 -2.84 -5.01 7.10
N ALA A 396 -3.67 -4.89 6.07
CA ALA A 396 -4.74 -3.89 6.06
C ALA A 396 -5.69 -4.05 7.25
N ARG A 397 -6.01 -5.29 7.65
CA ARG A 397 -6.78 -5.58 8.85
C ARG A 397 -6.02 -5.26 10.13
N GLU A 398 -4.72 -5.58 10.20
CA GLU A 398 -3.85 -5.28 11.35
C GLU A 398 -3.73 -3.77 11.60
N THR A 399 -3.63 -2.97 10.54
CA THR A 399 -3.42 -1.52 10.61
C THR A 399 -4.70 -0.69 10.52
N GLY A 400 -5.85 -1.33 10.25
CA GLY A 400 -7.12 -0.63 10.00
C GLY A 400 -7.16 0.14 8.68
N ALA A 401 -6.31 -0.21 7.71
CA ALA A 401 -6.31 0.42 6.40
C ALA A 401 -7.55 0.01 5.60
N ASP A 402 -8.22 0.98 4.98
CA ASP A 402 -9.39 0.77 4.10
C ASP A 402 -9.01 0.63 2.61
N THR A 403 -7.71 0.80 2.31
CA THR A 403 -7.19 0.89 0.96
C THR A 403 -5.91 0.08 0.82
N VAL A 404 -5.77 -0.67 -0.28
CA VAL A 404 -4.54 -1.35 -0.69
C VAL A 404 -4.06 -0.83 -2.04
N SER A 405 -2.76 -0.97 -2.31
CA SER A 405 -2.17 -0.52 -3.58
C SER A 405 -1.17 -1.54 -4.15
N HIS A 406 -1.11 -1.61 -5.48
CA HIS A 406 -0.15 -2.42 -6.20
C HIS A 406 0.44 -1.67 -7.41
N GLY A 407 1.68 -2.02 -7.77
CA GLY A 407 2.42 -1.42 -8.89
C GLY A 407 2.23 -2.11 -10.25
N ALA A 408 1.31 -3.07 -10.38
CA ALA A 408 1.07 -3.76 -11.66
C ALA A 408 0.46 -2.81 -12.71
N THR A 409 0.89 -2.94 -13.98
CA THR A 409 0.41 -2.09 -15.08
C THR A 409 -0.93 -2.57 -15.66
N GLY A 410 -1.61 -1.68 -16.39
CA GLY A 410 -2.87 -1.98 -17.10
C GLY A 410 -2.77 -2.99 -18.25
N LYS A 411 -1.56 -3.40 -18.65
CA LYS A 411 -1.34 -4.35 -19.77
C LYS A 411 -1.00 -5.78 -19.31
N GLY A 412 -0.71 -5.97 -18.03
CA GLY A 412 -0.29 -7.25 -17.47
C GLY A 412 -1.43 -8.02 -16.82
N ASN A 413 -1.20 -9.32 -16.57
CA ASN A 413 -2.14 -10.16 -15.83
C ASN A 413 -2.09 -9.90 -14.31
N ASP A 414 -1.00 -9.35 -13.79
CA ASP A 414 -0.80 -9.19 -12.34
C ASP A 414 -1.81 -8.26 -11.68
N GLN A 415 -2.29 -7.22 -12.38
CA GLN A 415 -3.39 -6.39 -11.87
C GLN A 415 -4.63 -7.24 -11.55
N VAL A 416 -4.97 -8.19 -12.44
CA VAL A 416 -6.13 -9.07 -12.28
C VAL A 416 -5.90 -10.01 -11.10
N ARG A 417 -4.70 -10.59 -10.98
CA ARG A 417 -4.37 -11.53 -9.91
C ARG A 417 -4.39 -10.86 -8.53
N PHE A 418 -3.88 -9.63 -8.43
CA PHE A 418 -3.94 -8.85 -7.20
C PHE A 418 -5.37 -8.45 -6.86
N GLU A 419 -6.09 -7.81 -7.78
CA GLU A 419 -7.43 -7.27 -7.52
C GLU A 419 -8.47 -8.36 -7.26
N LEU A 420 -8.46 -9.47 -8.01
CA LEU A 420 -9.31 -10.62 -7.70
C LEU A 420 -8.97 -11.19 -6.31
N GLY A 421 -7.70 -11.18 -5.92
CA GLY A 421 -7.26 -11.56 -4.58
C GLY A 421 -7.81 -10.64 -3.50
N TYR A 422 -7.65 -9.33 -3.67
CA TYR A 422 -8.16 -8.33 -2.73
C TYR A 422 -9.68 -8.43 -2.57
N TYR A 423 -10.43 -8.41 -3.67
CA TYR A 423 -11.90 -8.46 -3.60
C TYR A 423 -12.45 -9.80 -3.10
N ALA A 424 -11.74 -10.91 -3.33
CA ALA A 424 -12.16 -12.21 -2.78
C ALA A 424 -11.91 -12.32 -1.27
N LEU A 425 -10.89 -11.62 -0.75
CA LEU A 425 -10.50 -11.68 0.66
C LEU A 425 -11.13 -10.57 1.50
N GLU A 426 -11.34 -9.38 0.94
CA GLU A 426 -11.93 -8.20 1.57
C GLU A 426 -12.76 -7.39 0.53
N PRO A 427 -14.04 -7.75 0.30
CA PRO A 427 -14.85 -7.18 -0.78
C PRO A 427 -15.03 -5.65 -0.74
N GLY A 428 -14.94 -5.04 0.45
CA GLY A 428 -15.09 -3.60 0.64
C GLY A 428 -13.81 -2.79 0.53
N ILE A 429 -12.66 -3.43 0.32
CA ILE A 429 -11.36 -2.74 0.25
C ILE A 429 -11.30 -1.85 -1.00
N ARG A 430 -10.80 -0.63 -0.84
CA ARG A 430 -10.47 0.22 -1.98
C ARG A 430 -9.13 -0.23 -2.57
N VAL A 431 -9.03 -0.28 -3.90
CA VAL A 431 -7.76 -0.56 -4.58
C VAL A 431 -7.29 0.67 -5.32
N ILE A 432 -6.03 1.05 -5.12
CA ILE A 432 -5.33 2.07 -5.90
C ILE A 432 -4.28 1.39 -6.77
N ALA A 433 -4.37 1.60 -8.08
CA ALA A 433 -3.41 1.09 -9.06
C ALA A 433 -2.75 2.27 -9.78
N PRO A 434 -1.65 2.84 -9.26
CA PRO A 434 -1.10 4.11 -9.75
C PRO A 434 -0.86 4.13 -11.26
N TRP A 435 -0.36 3.03 -11.82
CA TRP A 435 -0.12 2.89 -13.27
C TRP A 435 -1.36 3.05 -14.17
N ARG A 436 -2.56 2.96 -13.62
CA ARG A 436 -3.84 3.20 -14.34
C ARG A 436 -4.45 4.56 -14.05
N GLU A 437 -3.96 5.26 -13.04
CA GLU A 437 -4.58 6.47 -12.51
C GLU A 437 -3.73 7.72 -12.72
N TRP A 438 -2.39 7.61 -12.67
CA TRP A 438 -1.50 8.76 -12.77
C TRP A 438 -1.16 9.16 -14.22
N ASP A 439 -0.58 10.36 -14.37
CA ASP A 439 -0.09 10.86 -15.66
C ASP A 439 1.40 10.55 -15.91
N LEU A 440 2.04 9.71 -15.08
CA LEU A 440 3.43 9.28 -15.24
C LEU A 440 3.55 8.15 -16.28
N SER A 441 3.29 8.51 -17.53
CA SER A 441 3.10 7.57 -18.65
C SER A 441 4.39 7.08 -19.33
N SER A 442 5.56 7.61 -18.97
CA SER A 442 6.85 7.23 -19.55
C SER A 442 7.95 7.08 -18.51
N ARG A 443 8.99 6.32 -18.85
CA ARG A 443 10.20 6.21 -18.01
C ARG A 443 10.84 7.59 -17.79
N GLU A 444 10.81 8.45 -18.80
CA GLU A 444 11.33 9.83 -18.71
C GLU A 444 10.53 10.64 -17.70
N ASN A 445 9.20 10.56 -17.72
CA ASN A 445 8.33 11.23 -16.75
C ASN A 445 8.60 10.71 -15.33
N LEU A 446 8.79 9.39 -15.16
CA LEU A 446 9.14 8.79 -13.87
C LEU A 446 10.50 9.25 -13.35
N LEU A 447 11.50 9.35 -14.22
CA LEU A 447 12.83 9.83 -13.85
C LEU A 447 12.81 11.33 -13.49
N ALA A 448 12.10 12.14 -14.27
CA ALA A 448 11.92 13.56 -13.98
C ALA A 448 11.15 13.79 -12.66
N TYR A 449 10.12 12.98 -12.40
CA TYR A 449 9.42 12.99 -11.13
C TYR A 449 10.35 12.62 -9.98
N ALA A 450 11.11 11.52 -10.10
CA ALA A 450 12.04 11.09 -9.08
C ALA A 450 13.11 12.15 -8.78
N GLU A 451 13.67 12.80 -9.81
CA GLU A 451 14.63 13.90 -9.66
C GLU A 451 13.99 15.11 -8.95
N ARG A 452 12.81 15.54 -9.40
CA ARG A 452 12.08 16.66 -8.79
C ARG A 452 11.76 16.43 -7.31
N HIS A 453 11.50 15.19 -6.93
CA HIS A 453 11.13 14.81 -5.57
C HIS A 453 12.29 14.23 -4.75
N ALA A 454 13.53 14.31 -5.27
CA ALA A 454 14.73 13.78 -4.62
C ALA A 454 14.63 12.29 -4.22
N ILE A 455 13.91 11.50 -5.02
CA ILE A 455 13.78 10.06 -4.83
C ILE A 455 15.04 9.39 -5.39
N PRO A 456 15.85 8.71 -4.58
CA PRO A 456 17.08 8.09 -5.05
C PRO A 456 16.74 6.92 -5.98
N ILE A 457 17.16 7.03 -7.24
CA ILE A 457 17.09 5.95 -8.23
C ILE A 457 18.50 5.43 -8.47
N GLU A 458 18.70 4.13 -8.24
CA GLU A 458 19.92 3.45 -8.66
C GLU A 458 19.95 3.38 -10.19
N MET A 459 20.57 4.39 -10.80
CA MET A 459 20.86 4.40 -12.22
C MET A 459 22.02 3.44 -12.49
N LYS A 460 21.77 2.12 -12.50
CA LYS A 460 22.84 1.16 -12.81
C LYS A 460 23.43 1.35 -14.22
N HIS A 461 22.77 2.08 -15.13
CA HIS A 461 23.34 2.42 -16.43
C HIS A 461 22.79 3.77 -16.96
N ARG A 462 23.64 4.80 -17.03
CA ARG A 462 23.38 5.98 -17.89
C ARG A 462 23.49 5.52 -19.35
N GLY A 463 22.36 5.37 -20.04
CA GLY A 463 22.31 5.15 -21.49
C GLY A 463 21.57 3.88 -21.96
N SER A 464 21.44 2.86 -21.11
CA SER A 464 20.67 1.65 -21.40
C SER A 464 20.08 1.11 -20.10
N GLY A 465 18.81 1.38 -19.78
CA GLY A 465 18.19 0.75 -18.60
C GLY A 465 18.32 -0.78 -18.66
N ALA A 466 18.05 -1.50 -17.56
CA ALA A 466 18.08 -2.97 -17.55
C ALA A 466 17.43 -3.54 -18.84
N PRO A 467 18.13 -4.41 -19.60
CA PRO A 467 17.75 -4.76 -20.97
C PRO A 467 16.40 -5.47 -21.06
N TYR A 468 15.85 -5.93 -19.94
CA TYR A 468 14.56 -6.61 -19.83
C TYR A 468 13.86 -6.25 -18.51
N SER A 469 12.53 -6.40 -18.46
CA SER A 469 11.76 -6.44 -17.21
C SER A 469 11.91 -7.82 -16.58
N MET A 470 12.06 -7.87 -15.26
CA MET A 470 12.31 -9.13 -14.53
C MET A 470 11.46 -9.23 -13.29
N ASP A 471 11.05 -10.45 -12.98
CA ASP A 471 10.34 -10.81 -11.76
C ASP A 471 10.90 -12.12 -11.23
N ALA A 472 11.40 -12.12 -10.00
CA ALA A 472 12.09 -13.26 -9.40
C ALA A 472 11.36 -13.66 -8.11
N ASN A 473 11.24 -14.97 -7.90
CA ASN A 473 10.83 -15.59 -6.65
C ASN A 473 11.42 -17.00 -6.58
N LEU A 474 11.21 -17.71 -5.48
CA LEU A 474 11.81 -19.02 -5.24
C LEU A 474 11.45 -20.07 -6.30
N LEU A 475 10.35 -19.92 -7.04
CA LEU A 475 9.97 -20.86 -8.09
C LEU A 475 10.66 -20.56 -9.42
N HIS A 476 10.80 -19.29 -9.79
CA HIS A 476 11.39 -18.92 -11.07
C HIS A 476 11.87 -17.47 -11.16
N ILE A 477 12.56 -17.17 -12.26
CA ILE A 477 12.69 -15.81 -12.80
C ILE A 477 11.95 -15.72 -14.14
N SER A 478 11.17 -14.66 -14.35
CA SER A 478 10.60 -14.29 -15.65
C SER A 478 11.31 -13.08 -16.27
N TYR A 479 11.39 -13.06 -17.59
CA TYR A 479 11.99 -12.01 -18.41
C TYR A 479 11.03 -11.59 -19.52
N GLU A 480 10.82 -10.28 -19.70
CA GLU A 480 9.98 -9.75 -20.79
C GLU A 480 10.39 -8.35 -21.26
N GLY A 481 9.92 -7.99 -22.46
CA GLY A 481 10.05 -6.65 -23.04
C GLY A 481 11.35 -6.41 -23.82
N ARG A 482 11.40 -5.28 -24.54
CA ARG A 482 12.56 -4.83 -25.32
C ARG A 482 13.00 -5.87 -26.37
N ALA A 483 14.24 -6.38 -26.31
CA ALA A 483 14.76 -7.29 -27.35
C ALA A 483 13.94 -8.59 -27.44
N LEU A 484 13.26 -9.00 -26.35
CA LEU A 484 12.36 -10.15 -26.36
C LEU A 484 11.02 -9.88 -27.04
N GLU A 485 10.68 -8.62 -27.38
CA GLU A 485 9.43 -8.30 -28.07
C GLU A 485 9.40 -8.78 -29.52
N ASP A 486 10.57 -9.01 -30.14
CA ASP A 486 10.68 -9.71 -31.42
C ASP A 486 10.80 -11.21 -31.17
N PRO A 487 9.77 -12.04 -31.46
CA PRO A 487 9.83 -13.48 -31.25
C PRO A 487 10.86 -14.21 -32.11
N ALA A 488 11.40 -13.56 -33.16
CA ALA A 488 12.44 -14.12 -33.99
C ALA A 488 13.86 -13.94 -33.41
N GLN A 489 14.02 -13.09 -32.39
CA GLN A 489 15.31 -12.83 -31.75
C GLN A 489 15.57 -13.82 -30.61
N GLU A 490 16.66 -14.58 -30.68
CA GLU A 490 17.06 -15.50 -29.60
C GLU A 490 17.38 -14.73 -28.30
N PRO A 491 17.01 -15.26 -27.11
CA PRO A 491 17.36 -14.60 -25.85
C PRO A 491 18.88 -14.53 -25.61
N GLU A 492 19.37 -13.37 -25.16
CA GLU A 492 20.79 -13.17 -24.89
C GLU A 492 21.28 -13.97 -23.68
N GLU A 493 22.50 -14.49 -23.71
CA GLU A 493 22.99 -15.39 -22.65
C GLU A 493 23.13 -14.69 -21.28
N ASP A 494 23.44 -13.39 -21.26
CA ASP A 494 23.58 -12.60 -20.03
C ASP A 494 22.23 -12.21 -19.38
N MET A 495 21.11 -12.51 -20.06
CA MET A 495 19.77 -12.42 -19.50
C MET A 495 19.57 -13.46 -18.39
N TRP A 496 20.04 -14.69 -18.61
CA TRP A 496 19.82 -15.82 -17.71
C TRP A 496 20.68 -15.69 -16.45
N ARG A 497 20.04 -15.65 -15.27
CA ARG A 497 20.70 -15.33 -14.00
C ARG A 497 20.97 -16.55 -13.12
N TRP A 498 20.11 -17.56 -13.19
CA TRP A 498 20.16 -18.72 -12.29
C TRP A 498 20.78 -19.94 -12.95
N THR A 499 20.50 -20.13 -14.23
CA THR A 499 20.85 -21.31 -14.99
C THR A 499 22.08 -21.04 -15.83
N VAL A 500 23.07 -21.93 -15.79
CA VAL A 500 24.17 -21.91 -16.75
C VAL A 500 23.64 -22.34 -18.13
N ALA A 501 24.24 -21.85 -19.22
CA ALA A 501 23.96 -22.38 -20.55
C ALA A 501 24.10 -23.92 -20.56
N PRO A 502 23.16 -24.68 -21.14
CA PRO A 502 23.26 -26.14 -21.26
C PRO A 502 24.60 -26.61 -21.86
N GLU A 503 25.18 -25.86 -22.79
CA GLU A 503 26.48 -26.14 -23.41
C GLU A 503 27.65 -26.00 -22.43
N LYS A 504 27.50 -25.11 -21.43
CA LYS A 504 28.49 -24.84 -20.37
C LYS A 504 28.23 -25.63 -19.08
N ALA A 505 27.11 -26.35 -19.00
CA ALA A 505 26.80 -27.22 -17.88
C ALA A 505 27.82 -28.38 -17.76
N PRO A 506 28.02 -28.96 -16.56
CA PRO A 506 28.98 -30.04 -16.34
C PRO A 506 28.87 -31.20 -17.34
N ASP A 507 30.02 -31.78 -17.72
CA ASP A 507 30.07 -32.97 -18.57
C ASP A 507 29.71 -34.27 -17.82
N ALA A 508 29.77 -34.23 -16.49
CA ALA A 508 29.28 -35.32 -15.65
C ALA A 508 27.81 -35.10 -15.32
N ALA A 509 26.97 -36.09 -15.62
CA ALA A 509 25.58 -36.10 -15.19
C ALA A 509 25.48 -36.24 -13.66
N GLU A 510 24.44 -35.62 -13.08
CA GLU A 510 24.19 -35.65 -11.64
C GLU A 510 22.89 -36.40 -11.36
N TYR A 511 22.93 -37.35 -10.44
CA TYR A 511 21.76 -38.13 -10.04
C TYR A 511 21.19 -37.53 -8.75
N LEU A 512 19.87 -37.46 -8.67
CA LEU A 512 19.18 -37.14 -7.44
C LEU A 512 17.98 -38.06 -7.21
N GLU A 513 17.60 -38.19 -5.95
CA GLU A 513 16.40 -38.91 -5.51
C GLU A 513 15.51 -37.98 -4.70
N LEU A 514 14.21 -37.99 -4.99
CA LEU A 514 13.20 -37.19 -4.30
C LEU A 514 12.21 -38.12 -3.61
N ASP A 515 12.05 -37.96 -2.29
CA ASP A 515 11.08 -38.70 -1.51
C ASP A 515 9.75 -37.95 -1.42
N TYR A 516 8.65 -38.67 -1.59
CA TYR A 516 7.28 -38.17 -1.64
C TYR A 516 6.45 -38.72 -0.50
N VAL A 517 5.64 -37.85 0.10
CA VAL A 517 4.54 -38.20 0.98
C VAL A 517 3.30 -37.45 0.53
N ARG A 518 2.28 -38.20 0.13
CA ARG A 518 0.99 -37.69 -0.36
C ARG A 518 1.14 -36.62 -1.44
N GLY A 519 2.03 -36.86 -2.41
CA GLY A 519 2.29 -35.95 -3.55
C GLY A 519 3.29 -34.83 -3.28
N ASP A 520 3.61 -34.53 -2.03
CA ASP A 520 4.56 -33.47 -1.67
C ASP A 520 5.98 -34.04 -1.44
N ILE A 521 7.01 -33.31 -1.86
CA ILE A 521 8.41 -33.71 -1.67
C ILE A 521 8.82 -33.42 -0.23
N VAL A 522 9.35 -34.42 0.47
CA VAL A 522 9.75 -34.30 1.89
C VAL A 522 11.26 -34.43 2.10
N ALA A 523 11.99 -34.98 1.12
CA ALA A 523 13.44 -35.12 1.20
C ALA A 523 14.09 -35.12 -0.19
N VAL A 524 15.36 -34.71 -0.21
CA VAL A 524 16.24 -34.73 -1.38
C VAL A 524 17.48 -35.55 -1.02
N ASN A 525 17.78 -36.60 -1.78
CA ASN A 525 18.90 -37.52 -1.55
C ASN A 525 18.91 -38.08 -0.11
N GLY A 526 17.74 -38.48 0.40
CA GLY A 526 17.57 -39.02 1.75
C GLY A 526 17.68 -37.99 2.88
N LYS A 527 17.90 -36.70 2.58
CA LYS A 527 17.89 -35.61 3.57
C LYS A 527 16.52 -34.95 3.61
N ALA A 528 15.83 -35.07 4.74
CA ALA A 528 14.58 -34.36 4.98
C ALA A 528 14.79 -32.84 4.94
N LEU A 529 13.95 -32.13 4.18
CA LEU A 529 14.03 -30.69 3.98
C LEU A 529 12.63 -30.06 4.06
N PRO A 530 12.49 -28.88 4.67
CA PRO A 530 11.27 -28.07 4.55
C PRO A 530 10.97 -27.68 3.08
N PRO A 531 9.70 -27.39 2.74
CA PRO A 531 9.29 -27.08 1.37
C PRO A 531 10.15 -26.02 0.66
N ALA A 532 10.43 -24.88 1.29
CA ALA A 532 11.25 -23.85 0.66
C ALA A 532 12.70 -24.29 0.44
N GLN A 533 13.25 -25.08 1.37
CA GLN A 533 14.61 -25.64 1.24
C GLN A 533 14.70 -26.72 0.16
N VAL A 534 13.64 -27.52 -0.05
CA VAL A 534 13.55 -28.43 -1.19
C VAL A 534 13.68 -27.62 -2.48
N LEU A 535 12.82 -26.62 -2.69
CA LEU A 535 12.83 -25.84 -3.93
C LEU A 535 14.16 -25.10 -4.14
N THR A 536 14.74 -24.55 -3.06
CA THR A 536 16.06 -23.91 -3.09
C THR A 536 17.16 -24.87 -3.56
N GLU A 537 17.20 -26.08 -3.01
CA GLU A 537 18.20 -27.08 -3.38
C GLU A 537 18.01 -27.56 -4.82
N LEU A 538 16.76 -27.74 -5.27
CA LEU A 538 16.48 -28.12 -6.65
C LEU A 538 16.79 -26.99 -7.64
N ASN A 539 16.61 -25.73 -7.27
CA ASN A 539 17.08 -24.61 -8.09
C ASN A 539 18.60 -24.60 -8.21
N ARG A 540 19.33 -24.84 -7.11
CA ARG A 540 20.79 -24.93 -7.13
C ARG A 540 21.28 -26.05 -8.05
N LEU A 541 20.70 -27.24 -7.93
CA LEU A 541 21.04 -28.40 -8.74
C LEU A 541 20.66 -28.21 -10.20
N GLY A 542 19.42 -27.79 -10.47
CA GLY A 542 18.94 -27.55 -11.83
C GLY A 542 19.68 -26.41 -12.53
N GLY A 543 19.94 -25.31 -11.82
CA GLY A 543 20.69 -24.15 -12.31
C GLY A 543 22.11 -24.51 -12.74
N LYS A 544 22.81 -25.32 -11.93
CA LYS A 544 24.14 -25.88 -12.28
C LYS A 544 24.12 -26.70 -13.58
N HIS A 545 23.01 -27.34 -13.90
CA HIS A 545 22.85 -28.18 -15.10
C HIS A 545 22.10 -27.50 -16.25
N GLY A 546 21.80 -26.21 -16.14
CA GLY A 546 21.09 -25.45 -17.18
C GLY A 546 19.62 -25.86 -17.38
N VAL A 547 19.02 -26.51 -16.41
CA VAL A 547 17.65 -27.03 -16.47
C VAL A 547 16.62 -25.90 -16.39
N GLY A 548 15.54 -26.02 -17.16
CA GLY A 548 14.33 -25.21 -16.95
C GLY A 548 14.36 -23.81 -17.54
N ARG A 549 15.16 -23.58 -18.60
CA ARG A 549 15.00 -22.41 -19.48
C ARG A 549 13.80 -22.65 -20.40
N LEU A 550 12.84 -21.72 -20.43
CA LEU A 550 11.66 -21.73 -21.28
C LEU A 550 11.57 -20.43 -22.07
N ASP A 551 11.04 -20.49 -23.28
CA ASP A 551 10.76 -19.35 -24.16
C ASP A 551 9.44 -19.63 -24.90
N LEU A 552 8.42 -18.79 -24.68
CA LEU A 552 7.13 -18.96 -25.34
C LEU A 552 6.46 -17.62 -25.65
N VAL A 553 5.58 -17.68 -26.65
CA VAL A 553 4.58 -16.64 -26.91
C VAL A 553 3.26 -17.08 -26.30
N GLU A 554 2.92 -16.52 -25.15
CA GLU A 554 1.75 -16.86 -24.35
C GLU A 554 0.54 -15.95 -24.64
N ASN A 555 -0.65 -16.41 -24.24
CA ASN A 555 -1.89 -15.66 -24.36
C ASN A 555 -2.27 -14.99 -23.03
N ARG A 556 -2.05 -13.68 -22.89
CA ARG A 556 -2.48 -12.96 -21.68
C ARG A 556 -4.00 -12.95 -21.56
N TYR A 557 -4.49 -13.01 -20.33
CA TYR A 557 -5.93 -13.01 -20.05
C TYR A 557 -6.61 -11.73 -20.55
N VAL A 558 -5.88 -10.62 -20.53
CA VAL A 558 -6.31 -9.31 -21.04
C VAL A 558 -6.40 -9.23 -22.58
N GLY A 559 -6.16 -10.33 -23.30
CA GLY A 559 -6.51 -10.48 -24.73
C GLY A 559 -5.37 -10.31 -25.73
N MET A 560 -4.14 -10.06 -25.28
CA MET A 560 -2.96 -9.91 -26.15
C MET A 560 -1.96 -11.06 -25.97
N LYS A 561 -1.16 -11.30 -27.00
CA LYS A 561 0.00 -12.18 -26.89
C LYS A 561 1.17 -11.44 -26.26
N SER A 562 2.02 -12.17 -25.54
CA SER A 562 3.27 -11.68 -24.98
C SER A 562 4.34 -12.75 -25.16
N ARG A 563 5.56 -12.37 -25.49
CA ARG A 563 6.70 -13.30 -25.38
C ARG A 563 7.28 -13.18 -23.97
N GLY A 564 7.51 -14.31 -23.33
CA GLY A 564 8.12 -14.41 -22.01
C GLY A 564 9.17 -15.51 -22.00
N CYS A 565 10.30 -15.22 -21.37
CA CYS A 565 11.35 -16.20 -21.10
C CYS A 565 11.39 -16.49 -19.60
N TYR A 566 11.65 -17.74 -19.21
CA TYR A 566 11.56 -18.18 -17.83
C TYR A 566 12.70 -19.11 -17.42
N GLU A 567 13.20 -18.95 -16.19
CA GLU A 567 14.12 -19.88 -15.53
C GLU A 567 13.41 -20.53 -14.35
N THR A 568 12.98 -21.79 -14.49
CA THR A 568 12.28 -22.55 -13.45
C THR A 568 12.98 -23.88 -13.12
N PRO A 569 14.29 -23.89 -12.78
CA PRO A 569 15.08 -25.13 -12.65
C PRO A 569 14.47 -26.14 -11.67
N GLY A 570 14.17 -25.69 -10.45
CA GLY A 570 13.59 -26.55 -9.41
C GLY A 570 12.19 -27.03 -9.78
N GLY A 571 11.34 -26.14 -10.30
CA GLY A 571 10.00 -26.51 -10.78
C GLY A 571 10.03 -27.54 -11.91
N THR A 572 10.92 -27.40 -12.89
CA THR A 572 11.07 -28.39 -13.98
C THR A 572 11.44 -29.78 -13.43
N ILE A 573 12.33 -29.84 -12.44
CA ILE A 573 12.71 -31.08 -11.75
C ILE A 573 11.50 -31.66 -10.99
N MET A 574 10.82 -30.83 -10.20
CA MET A 574 9.65 -31.21 -9.40
C MET A 574 8.55 -31.82 -10.26
N LEU A 575 8.18 -31.18 -11.38
CA LEU A 575 7.12 -31.67 -12.26
C LEU A 575 7.48 -33.04 -12.85
N LYS A 576 8.74 -33.22 -13.28
CA LYS A 576 9.19 -34.50 -13.86
C LYS A 576 9.21 -35.64 -12.85
N ALA A 577 9.68 -35.37 -11.63
CA ALA A 577 9.67 -36.36 -10.56
C ALA A 577 8.25 -36.68 -10.07
N HIS A 578 7.37 -35.68 -9.94
CA HIS A 578 6.00 -35.86 -9.49
C HIS A 578 5.23 -36.81 -10.44
N ARG A 579 5.31 -36.54 -11.75
CA ARG A 579 4.72 -37.45 -12.76
C ARG A 579 5.35 -38.84 -12.74
N ALA A 580 6.63 -38.96 -12.40
CA ALA A 580 7.32 -40.24 -12.31
C ALA A 580 6.78 -41.10 -11.16
N ILE A 581 6.55 -40.52 -9.98
CA ILE A 581 5.97 -41.26 -8.85
C ILE A 581 4.48 -41.55 -9.07
N GLU A 582 3.71 -40.60 -9.64
CA GLU A 582 2.29 -40.81 -9.97
C GLU A 582 2.10 -41.98 -10.94
N SER A 583 2.98 -42.14 -11.93
CA SER A 583 2.89 -43.25 -12.90
C SER A 583 3.02 -44.64 -12.27
N LEU A 584 3.49 -44.73 -11.03
CA LEU A 584 3.58 -45.97 -10.27
C LEU A 584 2.38 -46.14 -9.33
N CYS A 585 1.83 -45.04 -8.82
CA CYS A 585 0.89 -45.07 -7.68
C CYS A 585 -0.56 -44.76 -8.05
N LEU A 586 -0.82 -44.16 -9.21
CA LEU A 586 -2.18 -43.81 -9.63
C LEU A 586 -2.77 -44.87 -10.56
N ASP A 587 -4.05 -45.15 -10.33
CA ASP A 587 -4.88 -45.86 -11.31
C ASP A 587 -4.91 -45.10 -12.65
N ARG A 588 -5.04 -45.84 -13.75
CA ARG A 588 -5.03 -45.31 -15.11
C ARG A 588 -6.07 -44.21 -15.32
N GLU A 589 -7.32 -44.44 -14.93
CA GLU A 589 -8.40 -43.49 -15.20
C GLU A 589 -8.30 -42.26 -14.29
N VAL A 590 -7.81 -42.43 -13.06
CA VAL A 590 -7.51 -41.30 -12.16
C VAL A 590 -6.40 -40.42 -12.74
N ALA A 591 -5.33 -41.01 -13.25
CA ALA A 591 -4.23 -40.28 -13.88
C ALA A 591 -4.69 -39.52 -15.14
N HIS A 592 -5.46 -40.16 -16.02
CA HIS A 592 -5.99 -39.51 -17.23
C HIS A 592 -6.96 -38.37 -16.90
N LEU A 593 -7.90 -38.58 -15.98
CA LEU A 593 -8.84 -37.54 -15.56
C LEU A 593 -8.11 -36.31 -14.96
N LYS A 594 -7.03 -36.54 -14.23
CA LYS A 594 -6.18 -35.47 -13.71
C LYS A 594 -5.50 -34.68 -14.83
N ASP A 595 -4.98 -35.37 -15.85
CA ASP A 595 -4.39 -34.72 -17.02
C ASP A 595 -5.43 -33.94 -17.86
N GLU A 596 -6.68 -34.39 -17.92
CA GLU A 596 -7.78 -33.66 -18.56
C GLU A 596 -8.13 -32.35 -17.82
N LEU A 597 -8.05 -32.34 -16.49
CA LEU A 597 -8.38 -31.19 -15.65
C LEU A 597 -7.21 -30.21 -15.45
N MET A 598 -5.98 -30.66 -15.65
CA MET A 598 -4.77 -29.87 -15.46
C MET A 598 -4.79 -28.53 -16.21
N PRO A 599 -5.15 -28.46 -17.53
CA PRO A 599 -5.16 -27.18 -18.24
C PRO A 599 -6.18 -26.19 -17.68
N ARG A 600 -7.33 -26.71 -17.21
CA ARG A 600 -8.35 -25.89 -16.55
C ARG A 600 -7.82 -25.32 -15.23
N TYR A 601 -7.14 -26.14 -14.43
CA TYR A 601 -6.53 -25.70 -13.19
C TYR A 601 -5.44 -24.64 -13.43
N ALA A 602 -4.56 -24.86 -14.41
CA ALA A 602 -3.51 -23.92 -14.79
C ALA A 602 -4.06 -22.57 -15.27
N SER A 603 -5.10 -22.58 -16.12
CA SER A 603 -5.75 -21.35 -16.60
C SER A 603 -6.43 -20.55 -15.48
N LEU A 604 -7.02 -21.21 -14.47
CA LEU A 604 -7.58 -20.51 -13.30
C LEU A 604 -6.49 -19.75 -12.53
N ILE A 605 -5.33 -20.37 -12.29
CA ILE A 605 -4.19 -19.70 -11.64
C ILE A 605 -3.68 -18.56 -12.52
N TYR A 606 -3.43 -18.81 -13.81
CA TYR A 606 -2.91 -17.82 -14.74
C TYR A 606 -3.79 -16.55 -14.79
N ASN A 607 -5.12 -16.74 -14.80
CA ASN A 607 -6.12 -15.67 -14.86
C ASN A 607 -6.38 -14.99 -13.51
N GLY A 608 -5.81 -15.48 -12.40
CA GLY A 608 -5.95 -14.88 -11.07
C GLY A 608 -7.07 -15.43 -10.19
N TYR A 609 -7.75 -16.50 -10.61
CA TYR A 609 -8.83 -17.15 -9.88
C TYR A 609 -8.34 -18.12 -8.80
N TRP A 610 -7.25 -17.78 -8.10
CA TRP A 610 -6.77 -18.59 -6.98
C TRP A 610 -7.82 -18.69 -5.88
N TRP A 611 -8.57 -17.64 -5.58
CA TRP A 611 -9.56 -17.69 -4.49
C TRP A 611 -10.94 -18.22 -4.91
N SER A 612 -11.13 -18.62 -6.17
CA SER A 612 -12.44 -18.97 -6.71
C SER A 612 -12.96 -20.34 -6.23
N PRO A 613 -14.29 -20.53 -6.15
CA PRO A 613 -14.90 -21.80 -5.73
C PRO A 613 -14.51 -22.97 -6.64
N GLU A 614 -14.48 -22.80 -7.95
CA GLU A 614 -14.16 -23.86 -8.90
C GLU A 614 -12.71 -24.33 -8.78
N ARG A 615 -11.75 -23.43 -8.49
CA ARG A 615 -10.37 -23.83 -8.19
C ARG A 615 -10.28 -24.62 -6.89
N LYS A 616 -11.01 -24.20 -5.83
CA LYS A 616 -11.10 -24.95 -4.55
C LYS A 616 -11.70 -26.35 -4.73
N MET A 617 -12.72 -26.47 -5.56
CA MET A 617 -13.34 -27.75 -5.89
C MET A 617 -12.36 -28.67 -6.61
N LEU A 618 -11.66 -28.17 -7.63
CA LEU A 618 -10.62 -28.94 -8.32
C LEU A 618 -9.50 -29.35 -7.35
N GLN A 619 -9.06 -28.47 -6.45
CA GLN A 619 -8.03 -28.79 -5.47
C GLN A 619 -8.43 -29.98 -4.58
N THR A 620 -9.71 -30.06 -4.17
CA THR A 620 -10.20 -31.17 -3.33
C THR A 620 -10.02 -32.52 -4.03
N MET A 621 -10.35 -32.57 -5.32
CA MET A 621 -10.18 -33.76 -6.14
C MET A 621 -8.70 -34.08 -6.37
N ILE A 622 -7.88 -33.06 -6.66
CA ILE A 622 -6.43 -33.22 -6.82
C ILE A 622 -5.84 -33.79 -5.53
N ASP A 623 -6.14 -33.21 -4.36
CA ASP A 623 -5.59 -33.66 -3.08
C ASP A 623 -6.03 -35.09 -2.72
N ALA A 624 -7.24 -35.48 -3.10
CA ALA A 624 -7.70 -36.86 -2.97
C ALA A 624 -6.86 -37.83 -3.84
N SER A 625 -6.53 -37.44 -5.08
CA SER A 625 -5.67 -38.24 -5.95
C SER A 625 -4.26 -38.44 -5.40
N GLN A 626 -3.79 -37.57 -4.51
CA GLN A 626 -2.42 -37.60 -4.01
C GLN A 626 -2.23 -38.54 -2.80
N ALA A 627 -3.30 -39.05 -2.19
CA ALA A 627 -3.20 -39.95 -1.04
C ALA A 627 -2.25 -41.16 -1.23
N PRO A 628 -2.26 -41.89 -2.38
CA PRO A 628 -1.34 -43.00 -2.62
C PRO A 628 0.03 -42.58 -3.18
N VAL A 629 0.30 -41.28 -3.39
CA VAL A 629 1.55 -40.84 -4.01
C VAL A 629 2.66 -40.75 -2.97
N ASN A 630 3.15 -41.92 -2.54
CA ASN A 630 4.22 -42.09 -1.55
C ASN A 630 5.34 -42.96 -2.13
N GLY A 631 6.61 -42.60 -1.89
CA GLY A 631 7.76 -43.34 -2.41
C GLY A 631 8.87 -42.41 -2.85
N HIS A 632 9.67 -42.81 -3.84
CA HIS A 632 10.73 -41.96 -4.37
C HIS A 632 10.84 -42.01 -5.89
N ALA A 633 11.30 -40.90 -6.47
CA ALA A 633 11.65 -40.78 -7.87
C ALA A 633 13.14 -40.44 -8.01
N ARG A 634 13.85 -41.22 -8.84
CA ARG A 634 15.26 -41.01 -9.14
C ARG A 634 15.42 -40.38 -10.52
N LEU A 635 16.13 -39.26 -10.56
CA LEU A 635 16.35 -38.43 -11.74
C LEU A 635 17.83 -38.35 -12.08
N LYS A 636 18.12 -38.04 -13.35
CA LYS A 636 19.44 -37.71 -13.89
C LYS A 636 19.36 -36.34 -14.56
N LEU A 637 20.12 -35.38 -14.04
CA LEU A 637 20.28 -34.04 -14.62
C LEU A 637 21.50 -34.03 -15.54
N TYR A 638 21.32 -33.49 -16.75
CA TYR A 638 22.41 -33.38 -17.70
C TYR A 638 22.10 -32.34 -18.78
N LYS A 639 22.95 -31.30 -18.88
CA LYS A 639 22.96 -30.30 -19.96
C LYS A 639 21.56 -29.88 -20.43
N GLY A 640 20.82 -29.23 -19.54
CA GLY A 640 19.48 -28.69 -19.77
C GLY A 640 18.33 -29.67 -19.52
N ASN A 641 18.63 -30.96 -19.36
CA ASN A 641 17.61 -32.01 -19.35
C ASN A 641 17.42 -32.66 -17.98
N VAL A 642 16.19 -33.16 -17.74
CA VAL A 642 15.78 -33.96 -16.59
C VAL A 642 15.27 -35.31 -17.07
N MET A 643 16.02 -36.37 -16.80
CA MET A 643 15.66 -37.73 -17.20
C MET A 643 15.22 -38.54 -15.98
N VAL A 644 14.05 -39.18 -16.05
CA VAL A 644 13.63 -40.17 -15.05
C VAL A 644 14.41 -41.45 -15.26
N VAL A 645 15.12 -41.91 -14.23
CA VAL A 645 15.95 -43.13 -14.28
C VAL A 645 15.49 -44.22 -13.32
N GLY A 646 14.52 -43.92 -12.45
CA GLY A 646 13.90 -44.89 -11.56
C GLY A 646 12.74 -44.29 -10.78
N ARG A 647 11.86 -45.15 -10.29
CA ARG A 647 10.88 -44.82 -9.26
C ARG A 647 10.54 -46.08 -8.47
N ALA A 648 10.19 -45.93 -7.20
CA ALA A 648 9.70 -47.04 -6.40
C ALA A 648 8.75 -46.55 -5.30
N SER A 649 7.77 -47.37 -4.98
CA SER A 649 6.88 -47.23 -3.84
C SER A 649 6.74 -48.59 -3.17
N LYS A 650 6.95 -48.63 -1.85
CA LYS A 650 6.80 -49.87 -1.07
C LYS A 650 5.35 -50.15 -0.70
N THR A 651 4.52 -49.12 -0.63
CA THR A 651 3.18 -49.17 -0.05
C THR A 651 2.09 -49.00 -1.10
N ASP A 652 2.37 -48.29 -2.19
CA ASP A 652 1.34 -47.80 -3.11
C ASP A 652 1.63 -48.12 -4.58
N SER A 653 2.63 -48.97 -4.87
CA SER A 653 2.92 -49.37 -6.25
C SER A 653 1.78 -50.21 -6.83
N LEU A 654 1.23 -49.76 -7.97
CA LEU A 654 0.28 -50.52 -8.79
C LEU A 654 0.97 -51.28 -9.94
N PHE A 655 2.28 -51.13 -10.09
CA PHE A 655 3.07 -51.93 -11.04
C PHE A 655 3.39 -53.28 -10.43
N ASP A 656 2.90 -54.35 -11.05
CA ASP A 656 3.20 -55.74 -10.70
C ASP A 656 4.04 -56.40 -11.81
N PRO A 657 5.35 -56.67 -11.57
CA PRO A 657 6.20 -57.37 -12.54
C PRO A 657 5.67 -58.75 -12.94
N ALA A 658 4.92 -59.44 -12.07
CA ALA A 658 4.39 -60.77 -12.37
C ALA A 658 3.27 -60.72 -13.41
N ILE A 659 2.50 -59.63 -13.48
CA ILE A 659 1.45 -59.42 -14.48
C ILE A 659 2.03 -58.86 -15.79
N ALA A 660 3.05 -57.99 -15.68
CA ALA A 660 3.61 -57.29 -16.85
C ALA A 660 4.67 -58.10 -17.62
N THR A 661 5.16 -59.21 -17.07
CA THR A 661 6.24 -60.01 -17.67
C THR A 661 5.80 -60.67 -18.99
N PHE A 662 6.76 -60.88 -19.89
CA PHE A 662 6.60 -61.71 -21.08
C PHE A 662 7.10 -63.15 -20.86
N ASP A 663 7.75 -63.41 -19.73
CA ASP A 663 8.11 -64.76 -19.30
C ASP A 663 6.87 -65.50 -18.74
N ASP A 664 7.03 -66.76 -18.29
CA ASP A 664 5.94 -67.52 -17.68
C ASP A 664 5.41 -66.81 -16.41
N ASP A 665 4.25 -66.18 -16.58
CA ASP A 665 3.50 -65.43 -15.56
C ASP A 665 2.76 -66.35 -14.58
N ARG A 666 2.82 -67.67 -14.79
CA ARG A 666 2.13 -68.72 -14.03
C ARG A 666 0.62 -68.48 -13.94
N GLY A 667 0.04 -67.85 -14.95
CA GLY A 667 -1.39 -67.52 -15.01
C GLY A 667 -1.79 -66.25 -14.27
N ALA A 668 -0.86 -65.33 -14.02
CA ALA A 668 -1.17 -64.01 -13.45
C ALA A 668 -2.04 -63.15 -14.38
N TYR A 669 -1.97 -63.35 -15.71
CA TYR A 669 -2.82 -62.68 -16.70
C TYR A 669 -3.44 -63.69 -17.70
N ASP A 670 -4.78 -63.79 -17.73
CA ASP A 670 -5.45 -64.64 -18.73
C ASP A 670 -5.51 -63.95 -20.10
N GLN A 671 -4.60 -64.35 -20.98
CA GLN A 671 -4.52 -63.82 -22.35
C GLN A 671 -5.80 -64.06 -23.17
N LYS A 672 -6.65 -65.05 -22.82
CA LYS A 672 -7.89 -65.34 -23.56
C LYS A 672 -8.93 -64.24 -23.39
N ASP A 673 -8.96 -63.57 -22.25
CA ASP A 673 -9.90 -62.48 -21.96
C ASP A 673 -9.72 -61.28 -22.89
N ALA A 674 -8.48 -61.05 -23.36
CA ALA A 674 -8.15 -59.97 -24.27
C ALA A 674 -8.97 -60.02 -25.58
N ALA A 675 -9.27 -61.22 -26.10
CA ALA A 675 -10.05 -61.36 -27.32
C ALA A 675 -11.49 -60.85 -27.17
N GLY A 676 -12.12 -61.12 -26.02
CA GLY A 676 -13.45 -60.60 -25.68
C GLY A 676 -13.42 -59.10 -25.47
N PHE A 677 -12.44 -58.62 -24.69
CA PHE A 677 -12.23 -57.19 -24.42
C PHE A 677 -12.09 -56.36 -25.71
N VAL A 678 -11.23 -56.79 -26.64
CA VAL A 678 -11.01 -56.10 -27.91
C VAL A 678 -12.29 -56.08 -28.76
N LYS A 679 -12.99 -57.21 -28.87
CA LYS A 679 -14.23 -57.31 -29.65
C LYS A 679 -15.31 -56.37 -29.13
N LEU A 680 -15.45 -56.25 -27.81
CA LEU A 680 -16.43 -55.37 -27.17
C LEU A 680 -16.07 -53.89 -27.36
N ASN A 681 -14.82 -53.50 -27.17
CA ASN A 681 -14.39 -52.10 -27.38
C ASN A 681 -14.44 -51.68 -28.85
N ALA A 682 -14.14 -52.59 -29.78
CA ALA A 682 -14.22 -52.34 -31.21
C ALA A 682 -15.66 -52.31 -31.75
N LEU A 683 -16.66 -52.72 -30.95
CA LEU A 683 -18.05 -52.88 -31.41
C LEU A 683 -18.60 -51.59 -32.03
N ARG A 684 -18.40 -50.44 -31.37
CA ARG A 684 -18.87 -49.14 -31.87
C ARG A 684 -18.27 -48.77 -33.23
N LEU A 685 -16.99 -49.09 -33.43
CA LEU A 685 -16.26 -48.82 -34.68
C LEU A 685 -16.74 -49.73 -35.82
N ARG A 686 -17.03 -51.00 -35.49
CA ARG A 686 -17.56 -51.99 -36.44
C ARG A 686 -18.97 -51.62 -36.92
N ILE A 687 -19.85 -51.20 -36.02
CA ILE A 687 -21.24 -50.83 -36.35
C ILE A 687 -21.25 -49.66 -37.35
N GLU A 688 -20.48 -48.62 -37.10
CA GLU A 688 -20.38 -47.46 -38.00
C GLU A 688 -20.03 -47.90 -39.43
N THR A 689 -18.99 -48.72 -39.58
CA THR A 689 -18.55 -49.24 -40.88
C THR A 689 -19.61 -50.14 -41.55
N ILE A 690 -20.26 -51.00 -40.77
CA ILE A 690 -21.30 -51.91 -41.27
C ILE A 690 -22.51 -51.12 -41.80
N LEU A 691 -22.98 -50.14 -41.04
CA LEU A 691 -24.12 -49.30 -41.45
C LEU A 691 -23.74 -48.42 -42.65
N ALA A 692 -22.55 -47.84 -42.68
CA ALA A 692 -22.07 -47.07 -43.83
C ALA A 692 -22.02 -47.89 -45.13
N ARG A 693 -21.76 -49.21 -45.07
CA ARG A 693 -21.84 -50.11 -46.23
C ARG A 693 -23.26 -50.52 -46.61
N LYS A 694 -24.18 -50.53 -45.63
CA LYS A 694 -25.58 -50.92 -45.85
C LYS A 694 -26.40 -49.81 -46.49
N TYR A 695 -26.04 -48.55 -46.24
CA TYR A 695 -26.75 -47.36 -46.74
C TYR A 695 -26.02 -46.62 -47.87
N LYS A 696 -24.90 -47.16 -48.35
CA LYS A 696 -24.34 -46.88 -49.68
C LYS A 696 -24.92 -47.90 -50.65
#